data_AF-A0A1I1B9Z9-F1
#
_entry.id   AF-A0A1I1B9Z9-F1
#
_cell.length_a   1.000
_cell.length_b   1.000
_cell.length_c   1.000
_cell.angle_alpha   90.00
_cell.angle_beta   90.00
_cell.angle_gamma   90.00
#
_symmetry.space_group_name_H-M   'P 1'
#
loop_
_entity.id
_entity.type
_entity.pdbx_description
1 polymer ?
#
loop_
_entity_poly.entity_id
_entity_poly.type
_entity_poly.pdbx_seq_one_letter_code
_entity_poly.pdbx_strand_id
1 'polypeptide(L)'
;MSYIKQALLALLLCAMSAAQATSIAYTATSLGGTQWRYDYTVSNTTLAVPIEEFTVFFSVGTYANLQNVSTAPGWDVLLVQPDVAIPASGYLDALALAAGIAPGATATGFSLTFDYLGAGSPGAQPFSIVDPVSFIELDAGITQPAAIALPSTPWLLLAGVLALAGLRRRQLAAAALAPLLALGLCACGGPNDPTLPPTPKVMLAAGTGVVQAAGDFEVTALDQVAEQRVSRTAWDYTYRVHIRNNGSAAASNVQAVLASAPDGSTIIDGDVLAGSIDAGATVIPDDTIVLRIERSVAFQSAGLAWTFSANGDIALDPVRPAQVVTLPLAELGLPDGADSVSASGAITDVLLQDGSLRFSTPGDTGVDQHAQLFLRKGSSVTTLDVLIQTELPTAIDTYVEPDDGGSLPATAPVLAITGLGPNNRLEPGGLAFRLVGAAPIALQDDSDGLLSMPDGAAVSLKQYWVFDAATRTFRIGATAMQQLLAGLPNGSYDLNLNFVSQDGEFTASYALIAIKSGTVLQGQLRTPAGANATGLAGKKMLLAGYNSHQRQVAVVDATGAFHFDGVLPDTYQLTLNDLAHPNVVSVSAVVFDNSSTVSVGIVYPYATGLAQRGAAPSYVAGTVTQDGAGPPARDVRASPRAADDATPQDDEGSKTFTATAATQNQTITSPIAFTVPKGTKNVGVKITVSTAEYPVYTTAQSQYNDTWSYAVTGLPGVNLAATGAVNQTHYTQGTVVRTECVDVSKQAKDGALSVGGNVSATNIGDSALPTVTTVELSLVCKGLKVTQAKFLSPNKNGRPMLQPIKLTGNLPGPYVSVSQGTATATHTLPLELHYTPAAATITEVNIGISAGGGDPAFSAENLLSQTNTKSAGKIKFPGLVLPAFAGAKLDKKAVITLRLKGKVDNTDASSDPAEGGQVEFKGATAYIPLYLANNEAALAARRYGTRDPGGDSWATRLTIAWLAGKAYRFDDISGQHVTQTASGRSILGHSGHSDGQQIDLRYADGAGGYTDALGGQNNGAAIHKLINDAKAEVVANPAQKPKLAALQAWIAANRAMLAQEAAPASTRVVYIGPSFVKLALVDGRFSADPADKIPGAGAWNKPIKVHIEAGHLSHWHVSITAHP
;
A
#
# COMPACT_ATOMS: atom_id res chain seq x y z
N MET A 1 48.07 -39.12 -41.58
CA MET A 1 46.94 -38.41 -40.93
C MET A 1 47.33 -37.29 -39.96
N SER A 2 48.60 -37.17 -39.53
CA SER A 2 49.02 -36.12 -38.56
C SER A 2 49.19 -34.71 -39.17
N TYR A 3 49.74 -34.61 -40.39
CA TYR A 3 50.03 -33.32 -41.03
C TYR A 3 48.78 -32.54 -41.49
N ILE A 4 47.70 -33.22 -41.88
CA ILE A 4 46.42 -32.57 -42.24
C ILE A 4 45.73 -32.00 -41.00
N LYS A 5 45.84 -32.67 -39.83
CA LYS A 5 45.29 -32.15 -38.56
C LYS A 5 46.07 -30.94 -38.04
N GLN A 6 47.39 -30.90 -38.21
CA GLN A 6 48.20 -29.75 -37.80
C GLN A 6 48.02 -28.55 -38.75
N ALA A 7 47.85 -28.79 -40.06
CA ALA A 7 47.51 -27.74 -41.01
C ALA A 7 46.08 -27.22 -40.83
N LEU A 8 45.09 -28.09 -40.53
CA LEU A 8 43.72 -27.66 -40.20
C LEU A 8 43.66 -26.91 -38.87
N LEU A 9 44.44 -27.30 -37.87
CA LEU A 9 44.49 -26.60 -36.58
C LEU A 9 45.11 -25.20 -36.73
N ALA A 10 46.16 -25.06 -37.56
CA ALA A 10 46.74 -23.76 -37.91
C ALA A 10 45.79 -22.90 -38.77
N LEU A 11 44.98 -23.51 -39.65
CA LEU A 11 43.95 -22.79 -40.43
C LEU A 11 42.75 -22.37 -39.56
N LEU A 12 42.34 -23.20 -38.58
CA LEU A 12 41.27 -22.87 -37.62
C LEU A 12 41.69 -21.80 -36.62
N LEU A 13 42.97 -21.77 -36.19
CA LEU A 13 43.52 -20.73 -35.33
C LEU A 13 43.65 -19.37 -36.07
N CYS A 14 43.78 -19.36 -37.40
CA CYS A 14 43.74 -18.14 -38.21
C CYS A 14 42.33 -17.71 -38.63
N ALA A 15 41.30 -18.52 -38.39
CA ALA A 15 39.90 -18.26 -38.76
C ALA A 15 39.01 -17.90 -37.55
N MET A 16 39.58 -17.72 -36.36
CA MET A 16 38.85 -17.13 -35.25
C MET A 16 38.72 -15.63 -35.49
N SER A 17 37.54 -15.20 -35.93
CA SER A 17 37.13 -13.81 -35.81
C SER A 17 37.32 -13.40 -34.35
N ALA A 18 38.21 -12.45 -34.07
CA ALA A 18 38.21 -11.81 -32.77
C ALA A 18 36.78 -11.31 -32.51
N ALA A 19 36.20 -11.68 -31.36
CA ALA A 19 35.01 -11.00 -30.88
C ALA A 19 35.40 -9.53 -30.70
N GLN A 20 34.99 -8.68 -31.63
CA GLN A 20 35.30 -7.26 -31.62
C GLN A 20 34.22 -6.59 -30.79
N ALA A 21 34.54 -6.11 -29.57
CA ALA A 21 33.68 -5.22 -28.79
C ALA A 21 33.41 -3.91 -29.58
N THR A 22 32.34 -3.17 -29.27
CA THR A 22 32.26 -1.77 -29.73
C THR A 22 33.54 -1.07 -29.29
N SER A 23 34.19 -0.38 -30.22
CA SER A 23 35.55 0.14 -29.99
C SER A 23 35.57 1.66 -30.03
N ILE A 24 36.11 2.24 -28.97
CA ILE A 24 36.48 3.65 -28.92
C ILE A 24 38.01 3.72 -28.96
N ALA A 25 38.55 4.18 -30.07
CA ALA A 25 39.98 4.42 -30.22
C ALA A 25 40.34 5.85 -29.80
N TYR A 26 41.50 6.07 -29.19
CA TYR A 26 41.98 7.39 -28.76
C TYR A 26 43.40 7.69 -29.27
N THR A 27 43.68 8.98 -29.49
CA THR A 27 45.03 9.52 -29.65
C THR A 27 45.29 10.57 -28.57
N ALA A 28 46.37 10.42 -27.80
CA ALA A 28 46.80 11.40 -26.79
C ALA A 28 47.88 12.33 -27.34
N THR A 29 47.63 13.65 -27.31
CA THR A 29 48.58 14.68 -27.74
C THR A 29 48.94 15.59 -26.56
N SER A 30 50.22 15.77 -26.27
CA SER A 30 50.67 16.74 -25.25
C SER A 30 50.55 18.16 -25.79
N LEU A 31 49.92 19.06 -25.03
CA LEU A 31 49.78 20.48 -25.36
C LEU A 31 50.77 21.37 -24.60
N GLY A 32 51.60 20.78 -23.73
CA GLY A 32 52.58 21.45 -22.88
C GLY A 32 52.19 21.43 -21.39
N GLY A 33 53.19 21.36 -20.50
CA GLY A 33 52.96 21.23 -19.06
C GLY A 33 52.20 19.96 -18.69
N THR A 34 51.16 20.08 -17.86
CA THR A 34 50.23 18.99 -17.52
C THR A 34 49.09 18.83 -18.51
N GLN A 35 48.99 19.68 -19.55
CA GLN A 35 47.83 19.70 -20.43
C GLN A 35 47.97 18.73 -21.60
N TRP A 36 46.91 17.96 -21.83
CA TRP A 36 46.80 16.96 -22.90
C TRP A 36 45.48 17.09 -23.64
N ARG A 37 45.43 16.55 -24.86
CA ARG A 37 44.23 16.39 -25.68
C ARG A 37 44.03 14.93 -26.03
N TYR A 38 42.79 14.45 -25.90
CA TYR A 38 42.35 13.20 -26.52
C TYR A 38 41.53 13.48 -27.76
N ASP A 39 41.80 12.72 -28.82
CA ASP A 39 40.96 12.64 -30.03
C ASP A 39 40.41 11.22 -30.16
N TYR A 40 39.08 11.08 -30.23
CA TYR A 40 38.39 9.78 -30.24
C TYR A 40 37.80 9.43 -31.62
N THR A 41 37.82 8.13 -31.90
CA THR A 41 37.12 7.48 -33.01
C THR A 41 36.24 6.38 -32.45
N VAL A 42 34.92 6.47 -32.66
CA VAL A 42 33.92 5.56 -32.10
C VAL A 42 33.36 4.68 -33.21
N SER A 43 33.45 3.35 -33.06
CA SER A 43 32.99 2.38 -34.06
C SER A 43 31.97 1.42 -33.48
N ASN A 44 30.76 1.40 -34.04
CA ASN A 44 29.71 0.46 -33.64
C ASN A 44 29.94 -0.90 -34.30
N THR A 45 30.67 -1.78 -33.63
CA THR A 45 31.06 -3.09 -34.18
C THR A 45 30.35 -4.28 -33.54
N THR A 46 29.64 -4.09 -32.41
CA THR A 46 28.86 -5.13 -31.71
C THR A 46 27.36 -4.91 -31.68
N LEU A 47 26.91 -3.67 -31.53
CA LEU A 47 25.50 -3.41 -31.23
C LEU A 47 24.66 -3.56 -32.49
N ALA A 48 23.55 -4.28 -32.38
CA ALA A 48 22.56 -4.40 -33.46
C ALA A 48 21.70 -3.13 -33.62
N VAL A 49 21.83 -2.19 -32.68
CA VAL A 49 21.17 -0.88 -32.66
C VAL A 49 22.20 0.22 -32.86
N PRO A 50 21.81 1.41 -33.35
CA PRO A 50 22.71 2.56 -33.42
C PRO A 50 23.24 2.96 -32.03
N ILE A 51 24.48 3.46 -31.96
CA ILE A 51 24.98 4.15 -30.77
C ILE A 51 24.39 5.55 -30.80
N GLU A 52 23.44 5.83 -29.92
CA GLU A 52 22.80 7.14 -29.80
C GLU A 52 23.38 7.98 -28.66
N GLU A 53 23.92 7.35 -27.61
CA GLU A 53 24.64 8.03 -26.53
C GLU A 53 25.83 7.20 -26.06
N PHE A 54 26.98 7.85 -25.84
CA PHE A 54 28.15 7.23 -25.23
C PHE A 54 28.87 8.17 -24.26
N THR A 55 29.50 7.60 -23.25
CA THR A 55 30.18 8.34 -22.18
C THR A 55 31.60 7.81 -22.00
N VAL A 56 32.58 8.70 -21.88
CA VAL A 56 33.99 8.37 -21.57
C VAL A 56 34.37 8.96 -20.22
N PHE A 57 34.91 8.14 -19.32
CA PHE A 57 35.14 8.49 -17.92
C PHE A 57 36.61 8.85 -17.63
N PHE A 58 36.80 9.87 -16.80
CA PHE A 58 38.09 10.43 -16.40
C PHE A 58 38.25 10.31 -14.88
N SER A 59 39.10 9.39 -14.43
CA SER A 59 39.24 9.05 -13.01
C SER A 59 39.66 10.22 -12.12
N VAL A 60 39.05 10.30 -10.95
CA VAL A 60 39.39 11.25 -9.89
C VAL A 60 40.87 11.15 -9.48
N GLY A 61 41.50 12.29 -9.21
CA GLY A 61 42.91 12.37 -8.80
C GLY A 61 43.94 12.13 -9.93
N THR A 62 43.51 11.68 -11.11
CA THR A 62 44.38 11.46 -12.28
C THR A 62 44.15 12.48 -13.39
N TYR A 63 42.91 12.99 -13.50
CA TYR A 63 42.50 13.97 -14.48
C TYR A 63 41.87 15.18 -13.78
N ALA A 64 42.04 16.38 -14.34
CA ALA A 64 41.41 17.62 -13.86
C ALA A 64 41.17 18.59 -15.04
N ASN A 65 40.38 19.65 -14.82
CA ASN A 65 40.16 20.73 -15.79
C ASN A 65 39.78 20.25 -17.19
N LEU A 66 38.79 19.34 -17.28
CA LEU A 66 38.27 18.89 -18.57
C LEU A 66 37.67 20.10 -19.30
N GLN A 67 38.08 20.39 -20.54
CA GLN A 67 37.64 21.58 -21.29
C GLN A 67 37.90 21.46 -22.80
N ASN A 68 37.52 22.50 -23.57
CA ASN A 68 37.73 22.63 -25.02
C ASN A 68 37.27 21.40 -25.82
N VAL A 69 35.98 21.06 -25.68
CA VAL A 69 35.40 19.91 -26.38
C VAL A 69 35.17 20.22 -27.86
N SER A 70 35.46 19.25 -28.74
CA SER A 70 35.03 19.24 -30.14
C SER A 70 34.12 18.04 -30.35
N THR A 71 33.13 18.17 -31.22
CA THR A 71 32.11 17.14 -31.47
C THR A 71 31.99 16.85 -32.96
N ALA A 72 31.54 15.64 -33.30
CA ALA A 72 31.13 15.32 -34.65
C ALA A 72 29.83 16.10 -35.00
N PRO A 73 29.60 16.46 -36.28
CA PRO A 73 28.35 17.10 -36.69
C PRO A 73 27.12 16.29 -36.27
N GLY A 74 26.13 16.95 -35.66
CA GLY A 74 24.89 16.31 -35.20
C GLY A 74 24.98 15.66 -33.81
N TRP A 75 26.05 15.91 -33.06
CA TRP A 75 26.22 15.43 -31.69
C TRP A 75 26.30 16.59 -30.69
N ASP A 76 25.56 16.46 -29.59
CA ASP A 76 25.65 17.34 -28.42
C ASP A 76 26.53 16.68 -27.35
N VAL A 77 27.47 17.44 -26.78
CA VAL A 77 28.42 16.90 -25.81
C VAL A 77 28.38 17.70 -24.51
N LEU A 78 28.24 16.96 -23.43
CA LEU A 78 28.29 17.42 -22.05
C LEU A 78 29.63 17.02 -21.43
N LEU A 79 30.19 17.91 -20.62
CA LEU A 79 31.44 17.66 -19.90
C LEU A 79 31.25 17.91 -18.41
N VAL A 80 31.62 16.93 -17.60
CA VAL A 80 31.51 16.94 -16.14
C VAL A 80 32.87 16.73 -15.53
N GLN A 81 33.24 17.57 -14.56
CA GLN A 81 34.55 17.47 -13.90
C GLN A 81 34.62 16.26 -12.95
N PRO A 82 35.81 15.67 -12.75
CA PRO A 82 36.04 14.75 -11.64
C PRO A 82 35.79 15.45 -10.30
N ASP A 83 35.08 14.78 -9.40
CA ASP A 83 34.69 15.34 -8.11
C ASP A 83 35.29 14.49 -6.98
N VAL A 84 36.18 15.12 -6.19
CA VAL A 84 36.86 14.50 -5.04
C VAL A 84 35.97 14.40 -3.81
N ALA A 85 34.92 15.23 -3.68
CA ALA A 85 34.03 15.20 -2.53
C ALA A 85 33.11 13.97 -2.54
N ILE A 86 32.78 13.51 -3.74
CA ILE A 86 32.00 12.29 -4.02
C ILE A 86 32.80 11.45 -5.01
N PRO A 87 33.87 10.75 -4.57
CA PRO A 87 35.09 10.36 -5.30
C PRO A 87 34.84 9.64 -6.64
N ALA A 88 34.29 10.36 -7.60
CA ALA A 88 33.71 9.83 -8.81
C ALA A 88 34.24 10.59 -10.01
N SER A 89 34.37 9.83 -11.10
CA SER A 89 35.02 10.26 -12.32
C SER A 89 34.32 11.46 -12.96
N GLY A 90 35.11 12.31 -13.60
CA GLY A 90 34.57 13.24 -14.60
C GLY A 90 34.18 12.45 -15.84
N TYR A 91 33.42 13.05 -16.74
CA TYR A 91 33.05 12.39 -17.97
C TYR A 91 32.79 13.34 -19.11
N LEU A 92 33.10 12.86 -20.32
CA LEU A 92 32.59 13.39 -21.58
C LEU A 92 31.41 12.53 -21.98
N ASP A 93 30.25 13.14 -22.20
CA ASP A 93 29.03 12.45 -22.58
C ASP A 93 28.47 13.01 -23.89
N ALA A 94 28.34 12.16 -24.90
CA ALA A 94 27.96 12.54 -26.26
C ALA A 94 26.62 11.92 -26.65
N LEU A 95 25.63 12.76 -26.98
CA LEU A 95 24.29 12.38 -27.41
C LEU A 95 24.07 12.78 -28.88
N ALA A 96 23.59 11.86 -29.70
CA ALA A 96 23.19 12.12 -31.07
C ALA A 96 21.88 12.95 -31.11
N LEU A 97 21.86 14.03 -31.89
CA LEU A 97 20.67 14.86 -32.12
C LEU A 97 19.79 14.36 -33.27
N ALA A 98 20.23 13.29 -33.95
CA ALA A 98 19.57 12.65 -35.08
C ALA A 98 19.96 11.15 -35.10
N ALA A 99 20.08 10.53 -36.28
CA ALA A 99 20.54 9.14 -36.37
C ALA A 99 21.95 8.98 -35.77
N GLY A 100 22.10 8.09 -34.79
CA GLY A 100 23.36 7.75 -34.15
C GLY A 100 24.33 6.96 -35.04
N ILE A 101 25.35 6.35 -34.45
CA ILE A 101 26.34 5.53 -35.18
C ILE A 101 25.71 4.18 -35.51
N ALA A 102 25.26 3.99 -36.75
CA ALA A 102 24.63 2.76 -37.22
C ALA A 102 25.56 1.53 -37.05
N PRO A 103 24.99 0.30 -36.95
CA PRO A 103 25.79 -0.93 -36.90
C PRO A 103 26.79 -1.02 -38.07
N GLY A 104 28.06 -1.23 -37.76
CA GLY A 104 29.18 -1.27 -38.70
C GLY A 104 29.75 0.10 -39.10
N ALA A 105 29.20 1.22 -38.61
CA ALA A 105 29.68 2.57 -38.91
C ALA A 105 30.68 3.09 -37.86
N THR A 106 31.44 4.11 -38.25
CA THR A 106 32.43 4.80 -37.41
C THR A 106 32.24 6.30 -37.47
N ALA A 107 32.35 6.98 -36.33
CA ALA A 107 32.36 8.44 -36.22
C ALA A 107 33.69 8.96 -35.65
N THR A 108 34.12 10.12 -36.13
CA THR A 108 35.34 10.83 -35.69
C THR A 108 35.02 12.29 -35.43
N GLY A 109 35.89 13.01 -34.71
CA GLY A 109 35.72 14.44 -34.44
C GLY A 109 35.40 14.77 -32.98
N PHE A 110 35.30 13.76 -32.12
CA PHE A 110 35.20 13.93 -30.68
C PHE A 110 36.58 14.18 -30.09
N SER A 111 36.76 15.27 -29.37
CA SER A 111 37.99 15.52 -28.62
C SER A 111 37.74 16.35 -27.39
N LEU A 112 38.62 16.26 -26.40
CA LEU A 112 38.67 17.17 -25.25
C LEU A 112 40.11 17.44 -24.84
N THR A 113 40.30 18.52 -24.11
CA THR A 113 41.55 18.82 -23.40
C THR A 113 41.37 18.68 -21.89
N PHE A 114 42.44 18.34 -21.18
CA PHE A 114 42.43 18.13 -19.73
C PHE A 114 43.84 18.30 -19.15
N ASP A 115 43.92 18.48 -17.85
CA ASP A 115 45.16 18.38 -17.09
C ASP A 115 45.35 16.95 -16.56
N TYR A 116 46.50 16.36 -16.87
CA TYR A 116 46.91 15.04 -16.40
C TYR A 116 47.79 15.17 -15.15
N LEU A 117 47.34 14.54 -14.07
CA LEU A 117 47.99 14.56 -12.75
C LEU A 117 48.80 13.28 -12.48
N GLY A 118 48.72 12.29 -13.37
CA GLY A 118 49.45 11.04 -13.27
C GLY A 118 50.90 11.13 -13.79
N ALA A 119 51.65 10.04 -13.61
CA ALA A 119 53.02 9.94 -14.14
C ALA A 119 53.02 9.49 -15.61
N GLY A 120 53.79 10.15 -16.46
CA GLY A 120 53.96 9.78 -17.87
C GLY A 120 52.87 10.33 -18.80
N SER A 121 52.56 9.60 -19.87
CA SER A 121 51.47 9.94 -20.80
C SER A 121 50.14 9.37 -20.30
N PRO A 122 49.02 10.08 -20.50
CA PRO A 122 47.71 9.59 -20.10
C PRO A 122 47.36 8.34 -20.92
N GLY A 123 46.82 7.33 -20.25
CA GLY A 123 46.46 6.02 -20.80
C GLY A 123 44.95 5.83 -20.92
N ALA A 124 44.52 4.66 -21.40
CA ALA A 124 43.13 4.33 -21.75
C ALA A 124 42.08 4.69 -20.68
N GLN A 125 40.88 5.09 -21.13
CA GLN A 125 39.74 5.46 -20.30
C GLN A 125 38.63 4.41 -20.36
N PRO A 126 37.86 4.21 -19.29
CA PRO A 126 36.58 3.50 -19.36
C PRO A 126 35.55 4.25 -20.20
N PHE A 127 34.66 3.52 -20.86
CA PHE A 127 33.50 4.08 -21.54
C PHE A 127 32.27 3.19 -21.36
N SER A 128 31.09 3.80 -21.48
CA SER A 128 29.80 3.11 -21.56
C SER A 128 28.97 3.65 -22.72
N ILE A 129 28.07 2.82 -23.22
CA ILE A 129 27.05 3.16 -24.23
C ILE A 129 25.71 2.87 -23.58
N VAL A 130 24.80 3.85 -23.64
CA VAL A 130 23.52 3.78 -22.94
C VAL A 130 22.37 4.04 -23.90
N ASP A 131 21.18 3.54 -23.54
CA ASP A 131 19.93 3.97 -24.13
C ASP A 131 19.61 5.40 -23.65
N PRO A 132 19.40 6.38 -24.55
CA PRO A 132 19.29 7.80 -24.19
C PRO A 132 17.99 8.17 -23.45
N VAL A 133 17.01 7.25 -23.37
CA VAL A 133 15.73 7.46 -22.69
C VAL A 133 15.73 6.84 -21.29
N SER A 134 16.19 5.59 -21.18
CA SER A 134 16.16 4.80 -19.95
C SER A 134 17.49 4.80 -19.18
N PHE A 135 18.58 5.27 -19.80
CA PHE A 135 19.96 5.22 -19.27
C PHE A 135 20.44 3.81 -18.91
N ILE A 136 19.80 2.76 -19.46
CA ILE A 136 20.27 1.38 -19.34
C ILE A 136 21.55 1.23 -20.16
N GLU A 137 22.58 0.64 -19.56
CA GLU A 137 23.84 0.32 -20.23
C GLU A 137 23.64 -0.79 -21.28
N LEU A 138 24.00 -0.48 -22.53
CA LEU A 138 23.90 -1.37 -23.69
C LEU A 138 25.24 -2.07 -23.98
N ASP A 139 26.36 -1.38 -23.76
CA ASP A 139 27.73 -1.90 -23.90
C ASP A 139 28.69 -1.07 -23.04
N ALA A 140 29.83 -1.64 -22.67
CA ALA A 140 30.88 -0.95 -21.90
C ALA A 140 32.27 -1.50 -22.21
N GLY A 141 33.31 -0.68 -22.01
CA GLY A 141 34.67 -1.11 -22.30
C GLY A 141 35.75 -0.12 -21.87
N ILE A 142 36.95 -0.37 -22.36
CA ILE A 142 38.12 0.51 -22.19
C ILE A 142 38.57 0.99 -23.57
N THR A 143 38.81 2.29 -23.73
CA THR A 143 39.28 2.87 -24.98
C THR A 143 40.63 2.28 -25.39
N GLN A 144 40.91 2.16 -26.68
CA GLN A 144 42.18 1.59 -27.17
C GLN A 144 43.04 2.65 -27.86
N PRO A 145 44.39 2.60 -27.76
CA PRO A 145 45.23 3.48 -28.56
C PRO A 145 44.93 3.29 -30.06
N ALA A 146 44.76 4.38 -30.80
CA ALA A 146 44.58 4.31 -32.24
C ALA A 146 45.77 3.56 -32.87
N ALA A 147 45.50 2.52 -33.66
CA ALA A 147 46.54 1.69 -34.25
C ALA A 147 47.43 2.53 -35.17
N ILE A 148 48.71 2.66 -34.84
CA ILE A 148 49.71 3.17 -35.79
C ILE A 148 49.86 2.09 -36.87
N ALA A 149 49.55 2.43 -38.12
CA ALA A 149 49.70 1.50 -39.24
C ALA A 149 51.18 1.07 -39.37
N LEU A 150 51.51 -0.14 -38.90
CA LEU A 150 52.79 -0.78 -39.17
C LEU A 150 52.65 -1.64 -40.45
N PRO A 151 53.55 -1.50 -41.44
CA PRO A 151 53.47 -2.29 -42.66
C PRO A 151 53.73 -3.79 -42.38
N SER A 152 52.71 -4.62 -42.65
CA SER A 152 52.76 -6.04 -43.04
C SER A 152 53.87 -6.94 -42.44
N THR A 153 53.90 -7.13 -41.13
CA THR A 153 54.63 -8.23 -40.47
C THR A 153 54.18 -9.66 -40.81
N PRO A 154 52.89 -9.99 -41.10
CA PRO A 154 52.51 -11.37 -41.39
C PRO A 154 53.05 -11.88 -42.74
N TRP A 155 53.25 -11.01 -43.72
CA TRP A 155 53.81 -11.39 -45.02
C TRP A 155 55.32 -11.70 -44.94
N LEU A 156 56.06 -11.05 -44.03
CA LEU A 156 57.47 -11.35 -43.76
C LEU A 156 57.67 -12.66 -43.01
N LEU A 157 56.78 -12.98 -42.07
CA LEU A 157 56.77 -14.28 -41.38
C LEU A 157 56.38 -15.43 -42.32
N LEU A 158 55.41 -15.23 -43.21
CA LEU A 158 55.05 -16.21 -44.23
C LEU A 158 56.19 -16.43 -45.23
N ALA A 159 56.88 -15.36 -45.66
CA ALA A 159 58.07 -15.47 -46.49
C ALA A 159 59.22 -16.22 -45.80
N GLY A 160 59.44 -15.98 -44.50
CA GLY A 160 60.45 -16.68 -43.69
C GLY A 160 60.16 -18.18 -43.51
N VAL A 161 58.90 -18.56 -43.28
CA VAL A 161 58.48 -19.97 -43.14
C VAL A 161 58.52 -20.69 -44.49
N LEU A 162 58.17 -20.03 -45.60
CA LEU A 162 58.30 -20.58 -46.95
C LEU A 162 59.77 -20.74 -47.37
N ALA A 163 60.66 -19.83 -46.97
CA ALA A 163 62.10 -19.96 -47.17
C ALA A 163 62.70 -21.14 -46.37
N LEU A 164 62.26 -21.33 -45.12
CA LEU A 164 62.67 -22.46 -44.27
C LEU A 164 62.11 -23.81 -44.74
N ALA A 165 60.92 -23.82 -45.37
CA ALA A 165 60.34 -25.01 -46.00
C ALA A 165 61.03 -25.37 -47.33
N GLY A 166 61.56 -24.38 -48.07
CA GLY A 166 62.35 -24.59 -49.29
C GLY A 166 63.78 -25.12 -49.04
N LEU A 167 64.35 -24.86 -47.86
CA LEU A 167 65.74 -25.22 -47.51
C LEU A 167 65.90 -26.62 -46.87
N ARG A 168 64.82 -27.36 -46.57
CA ARG A 168 64.87 -28.69 -45.91
C ARG A 168 64.90 -29.91 -46.84
N ARG A 169 65.20 -29.76 -48.14
CA ARG A 169 65.29 -30.88 -49.11
C ARG A 169 66.70 -31.45 -49.36
N ARG A 170 67.70 -31.16 -48.52
CA ARG A 170 69.00 -31.84 -48.56
C ARG A 170 69.47 -32.29 -47.17
N GLN A 171 69.33 -33.60 -46.95
CA GLN A 171 70.15 -34.52 -46.13
C GLN A 171 70.43 -34.10 -44.67
N LEU A 172 69.80 -34.67 -43.65
CA LEU A 172 69.89 -36.03 -43.07
C LEU A 172 71.28 -36.48 -42.59
N ALA A 173 71.25 -37.01 -41.36
CA ALA A 173 72.24 -37.85 -40.66
C ALA A 173 73.35 -37.08 -39.90
N ALA A 174 73.71 -37.40 -38.65
CA ALA A 174 73.45 -38.56 -37.82
C ALA A 174 73.71 -38.26 -36.32
N ALA A 175 73.17 -39.14 -35.46
CA ALA A 175 73.72 -39.62 -34.17
C ALA A 175 73.92 -38.58 -33.04
N ALA A 176 73.03 -38.55 -32.04
CA ALA A 176 73.00 -39.45 -30.86
C ALA A 176 74.12 -39.17 -29.84
N LEU A 177 73.76 -38.51 -28.73
CA LEU A 177 73.94 -39.02 -27.36
C LEU A 177 73.41 -37.99 -26.35
N ALA A 178 72.34 -38.40 -25.66
CA ALA A 178 71.89 -37.91 -24.36
C ALA A 178 72.79 -38.55 -23.25
N PRO A 179 72.68 -38.26 -21.93
CA PRO A 179 72.20 -37.10 -21.19
C PRO A 179 73.05 -36.75 -19.91
N LEU A 180 72.77 -35.58 -19.28
CA LEU A 180 72.97 -35.19 -17.85
C LEU A 180 74.44 -35.07 -17.34
N LEU A 181 74.86 -34.15 -16.47
CA LEU A 181 74.19 -33.25 -15.52
C LEU A 181 75.21 -32.20 -14.98
N ALA A 182 74.67 -31.06 -14.52
CA ALA A 182 75.11 -30.28 -13.35
C ALA A 182 76.37 -29.37 -13.49
N LEU A 183 76.49 -28.14 -12.97
CA LEU A 183 75.79 -27.26 -12.00
C LEU A 183 76.38 -25.84 -12.24
N GLY A 184 75.75 -24.69 -11.95
CA GLY A 184 74.50 -24.36 -11.25
C GLY A 184 73.79 -23.15 -11.92
N LEU A 185 72.61 -22.73 -11.50
CA LEU A 185 71.98 -22.81 -10.17
C LEU A 185 70.55 -23.38 -10.23
N CYS A 186 70.23 -24.22 -9.25
CA CYS A 186 68.88 -24.62 -8.83
C CYS A 186 68.64 -24.17 -7.38
N ALA A 187 67.35 -24.25 -6.99
CA ALA A 187 66.72 -24.31 -5.66
C ALA A 187 66.11 -22.98 -5.17
N CYS A 188 64.83 -22.89 -4.79
CA CYS A 188 63.82 -23.88 -4.31
C CYS A 188 62.46 -23.64 -5.04
N GLY A 189 61.50 -24.57 -5.20
CA GLY A 189 60.69 -25.31 -4.20
C GLY A 189 59.19 -24.95 -4.40
N GLY A 190 58.24 -25.90 -4.25
CA GLY A 190 56.78 -25.75 -4.55
C GLY A 190 55.97 -24.82 -3.59
N PRO A 191 54.61 -24.92 -3.46
CA PRO A 191 53.67 -25.90 -4.04
C PRO A 191 52.33 -25.30 -4.61
N ASN A 192 51.39 -26.21 -4.96
CA ASN A 192 49.98 -26.01 -5.33
C ASN A 192 49.12 -25.24 -4.29
N ASP A 193 48.20 -24.34 -4.72
CA ASP A 193 46.76 -24.20 -4.35
C ASP A 193 46.15 -22.89 -4.97
N PRO A 194 44.82 -22.67 -5.06
CA PRO A 194 44.20 -21.87 -6.11
C PRO A 194 43.98 -20.43 -5.67
N THR A 195 44.54 -19.46 -6.39
CA THR A 195 43.98 -18.11 -6.37
C THR A 195 44.03 -17.54 -7.79
N LEU A 196 42.83 -17.36 -8.35
CA LEU A 196 42.56 -16.42 -9.43
C LEU A 196 43.36 -15.13 -9.18
N PRO A 197 43.98 -14.49 -10.19
CA PRO A 197 44.35 -13.11 -10.03
C PRO A 197 43.07 -12.36 -9.67
N PRO A 198 43.01 -11.63 -8.55
CA PRO A 198 41.84 -10.83 -8.26
C PRO A 198 41.65 -9.90 -9.46
N THR A 199 40.42 -9.87 -9.96
CA THR A 199 39.86 -8.69 -10.62
C THR A 199 40.48 -7.45 -9.97
N PRO A 200 40.95 -6.45 -10.73
CA PRO A 200 41.52 -5.26 -10.15
C PRO A 200 40.50 -4.71 -9.16
N LYS A 201 40.77 -4.90 -7.87
CA LYS A 201 40.15 -4.13 -6.81
C LYS A 201 40.62 -2.74 -7.12
N VAL A 202 39.74 -1.95 -7.73
CA VAL A 202 39.79 -0.50 -7.62
C VAL A 202 40.04 -0.25 -6.15
N MET A 203 41.25 0.21 -5.81
CA MET A 203 41.45 0.84 -4.52
C MET A 203 40.51 2.04 -4.55
N LEU A 204 39.33 1.87 -3.94
CA LEU A 204 38.53 3.01 -3.51
C LEU A 204 39.50 3.90 -2.74
N ALA A 205 39.65 5.13 -3.22
CA ALA A 205 40.25 6.18 -2.43
C ALA A 205 39.59 6.17 -1.05
N ALA A 206 40.42 6.34 -0.02
CA ALA A 206 39.99 6.43 1.37
C ALA A 206 38.74 7.30 1.48
N GLY A 207 37.72 6.78 2.17
CA GLY A 207 36.43 7.44 2.36
C GLY A 207 36.61 8.90 2.74
N THR A 208 35.89 9.78 2.07
CA THR A 208 35.76 11.17 2.48
C THR A 208 35.10 11.17 3.86
N GLY A 209 35.89 11.48 4.89
CA GLY A 209 35.38 11.66 6.25
C GLY A 209 34.49 12.89 6.30
N VAL A 210 33.20 12.73 6.02
CA VAL A 210 32.19 13.68 6.47
C VAL A 210 32.03 13.43 7.96
N VAL A 211 32.77 14.19 8.75
CA VAL A 211 32.68 14.16 10.20
C VAL A 211 31.59 15.14 10.60
N GLN A 212 30.43 14.62 11.02
CA GLN A 212 29.31 15.45 11.40
C GLN A 212 28.65 14.92 12.67
N ALA A 213 28.84 15.66 13.76
CA ALA A 213 28.23 15.39 15.05
C ALA A 213 26.85 16.05 15.13
N ALA A 214 25.89 15.33 15.71
CA ALA A 214 24.57 15.81 16.06
C ALA A 214 24.18 15.23 17.43
N GLY A 215 24.39 16.02 18.48
CA GLY A 215 24.20 15.57 19.86
C GLY A 215 25.24 14.53 20.27
N ASP A 216 24.77 13.41 20.84
CA ASP A 216 25.61 12.31 21.30
C ASP A 216 26.09 11.40 20.16
N PHE A 217 25.60 11.57 18.93
CA PHE A 217 25.96 10.72 17.79
C PHE A 217 26.72 11.50 16.72
N GLU A 218 27.51 10.78 15.94
CA GLU A 218 28.35 11.32 14.89
C GLU A 218 28.38 10.39 13.69
N VAL A 219 28.12 10.93 12.49
CA VAL A 219 28.51 10.26 11.24
C VAL A 219 29.99 10.52 11.04
N THR A 220 30.79 9.46 10.98
CA THR A 220 32.25 9.56 10.86
C THR A 220 32.74 9.34 9.43
N ALA A 221 31.99 8.61 8.61
CA ALA A 221 32.32 8.33 7.21
C ALA A 221 31.08 7.90 6.39
N LEU A 222 31.17 8.10 5.08
CA LEU A 222 30.24 7.56 4.07
C LEU A 222 31.04 6.71 3.08
N ASP A 223 30.71 5.42 2.99
CA ASP A 223 31.32 4.51 2.02
C ASP A 223 30.38 4.33 0.82
N GLN A 224 30.80 4.78 -0.36
CA GLN A 224 30.04 4.54 -1.58
C GLN A 224 30.00 3.03 -1.87
N VAL A 225 28.80 2.48 -2.03
CA VAL A 225 28.58 1.06 -2.34
C VAL A 225 27.99 0.83 -3.73
N ALA A 226 27.28 1.80 -4.29
CA ALA A 226 26.75 1.75 -5.65
C ALA A 226 26.60 3.17 -6.23
N GLU A 227 26.58 3.25 -7.56
CA GLU A 227 26.15 4.44 -8.30
C GLU A 227 25.29 4.01 -9.50
N GLN A 228 24.29 4.83 -9.85
CA GLN A 228 23.42 4.61 -10.99
C GLN A 228 23.17 5.94 -11.71
N ARG A 229 23.29 5.94 -13.04
CA ARG A 229 22.96 7.11 -13.86
C ARG A 229 21.44 7.24 -14.03
N VAL A 230 20.92 8.46 -13.90
CA VAL A 230 19.49 8.78 -14.01
C VAL A 230 19.20 9.73 -15.17
N SER A 231 20.11 10.66 -15.42
CA SER A 231 20.07 11.56 -16.56
C SER A 231 21.47 11.83 -17.07
N ARG A 232 21.60 12.74 -18.03
CA ARG A 232 22.93 13.14 -18.52
C ARG A 232 23.80 13.78 -17.42
N THR A 233 23.17 14.44 -16.45
CA THR A 233 23.83 15.13 -15.32
C THR A 233 23.52 14.53 -13.96
N ALA A 234 22.41 13.81 -13.78
CA ALA A 234 21.97 13.31 -12.49
C ALA A 234 22.38 11.85 -12.27
N TRP A 235 22.96 11.58 -11.10
CA TRP A 235 23.37 10.24 -10.66
C TRP A 235 22.88 9.95 -9.24
N ASP A 236 22.39 8.75 -9.01
CA ASP A 236 22.05 8.24 -7.68
C ASP A 236 23.26 7.52 -7.10
N TYR A 237 23.74 7.98 -5.95
CA TYR A 237 24.85 7.39 -5.21
C TYR A 237 24.34 6.73 -3.92
N THR A 238 24.65 5.45 -3.74
CA THR A 238 24.28 4.69 -2.54
C THR A 238 25.45 4.62 -1.58
N TYR A 239 25.24 4.97 -0.30
CA TYR A 239 26.28 4.99 0.73
C TYR A 239 25.92 4.12 1.94
N ARG A 240 26.91 3.41 2.48
CA ARG A 240 26.87 2.92 3.88
C ARG A 240 27.37 4.02 4.80
N VAL A 241 26.74 4.14 5.98
CA VAL A 241 27.01 5.20 6.94
C VAL A 241 27.75 4.63 8.15
N HIS A 242 28.83 5.27 8.59
CA HIS A 242 29.50 4.92 9.84
C HIS A 242 29.00 5.82 10.95
N ILE A 243 28.42 5.22 11.99
CA ILE A 243 27.79 5.96 13.09
C ILE A 243 28.49 5.64 14.39
N ARG A 244 28.92 6.68 15.10
CA ARG A 244 29.56 6.58 16.42
C ARG A 244 28.65 7.14 17.51
N ASN A 245 28.56 6.44 18.64
CA ASN A 245 27.94 6.94 19.87
C ASN A 245 29.03 7.57 20.75
N ASN A 246 29.03 8.89 20.84
CA ASN A 246 29.92 9.68 21.69
C ASN A 246 29.32 9.96 23.10
N GLY A 247 28.10 9.51 23.38
CA GLY A 247 27.46 9.61 24.68
C GLY A 247 28.08 8.70 25.75
N SER A 248 27.72 8.93 27.01
CA SER A 248 28.23 8.16 28.16
C SER A 248 27.47 6.86 28.43
N ALA A 249 26.41 6.56 27.68
CA ALA A 249 25.55 5.40 27.86
C ALA A 249 25.29 4.70 26.51
N ALA A 250 25.01 3.39 26.57
CA ALA A 250 24.56 2.64 25.41
C ALA A 250 23.19 3.15 24.94
N ALA A 251 22.97 3.14 23.63
CA ALA A 251 21.73 3.55 23.02
C ALA A 251 21.17 2.42 22.15
N SER A 252 19.85 2.21 22.20
CA SER A 252 19.13 1.27 21.35
C SER A 252 18.25 2.00 20.34
N ASN A 253 17.88 1.33 19.25
CA ASN A 253 17.06 1.91 18.17
C ASN A 253 17.61 3.26 17.66
N VAL A 254 18.91 3.32 17.43
CA VAL A 254 19.55 4.51 16.85
C VAL A 254 19.15 4.57 15.37
N GLN A 255 18.47 5.64 14.99
CA GLN A 255 18.15 5.97 13.61
C GLN A 255 18.86 7.27 13.24
N ALA A 256 19.59 7.24 12.13
CA ALA A 256 20.17 8.43 11.54
C ALA A 256 19.31 8.85 10.34
N VAL A 257 18.96 10.12 10.27
CA VAL A 257 18.21 10.70 9.16
C VAL A 257 19.02 11.82 8.56
N LEU A 258 19.32 11.73 7.27
CA LEU A 258 19.89 12.82 6.51
C LEU A 258 18.79 13.87 6.29
N ALA A 259 18.83 14.93 7.07
CA ALA A 259 17.82 15.98 7.12
C ALA A 259 17.98 17.03 6.01
N SER A 260 19.19 17.23 5.49
CA SER A 260 19.45 18.10 4.35
C SER A 260 20.59 17.60 3.48
N ALA A 261 20.56 18.02 2.22
CA ALA A 261 21.62 17.82 1.24
C ALA A 261 22.01 19.17 0.62
N PRO A 262 23.24 19.31 0.10
CA PRO A 262 23.69 20.55 -0.54
C PRO A 262 22.94 20.84 -1.84
N ASP A 263 23.03 22.10 -2.31
CA ASP A 263 22.50 22.52 -3.60
C ASP A 263 22.98 21.61 -4.74
N GLY A 264 22.08 21.31 -5.68
CA GLY A 264 22.33 20.33 -6.74
C GLY A 264 22.22 18.87 -6.28
N SER A 265 21.83 18.60 -5.03
CA SER A 265 21.58 17.24 -4.54
C SER A 265 20.15 17.08 -4.02
N THR A 266 19.58 15.88 -4.17
CA THR A 266 18.27 15.50 -3.66
C THR A 266 18.40 14.20 -2.87
N ILE A 267 17.80 14.16 -1.69
CA ILE A 267 17.76 12.95 -0.86
C ILE A 267 16.70 12.03 -1.43
N ILE A 268 17.11 10.84 -1.87
CA ILE A 268 16.22 9.80 -2.41
C ILE A 268 15.89 8.79 -1.31
N ASP A 269 16.92 8.37 -0.56
CA ASP A 269 16.80 7.72 0.75
C ASP A 269 17.72 8.45 1.74
N GLY A 270 17.21 8.84 2.89
CA GLY A 270 17.98 9.53 3.92
C GLY A 270 18.04 8.79 5.24
N ASP A 271 17.29 7.68 5.38
CA ASP A 271 17.09 7.01 6.65
C ASP A 271 18.05 5.82 6.80
N VAL A 272 18.66 5.68 7.97
CA VAL A 272 19.51 4.53 8.32
C VAL A 272 19.16 4.06 9.71
N LEU A 273 18.73 2.80 9.81
CA LEU A 273 18.50 2.14 11.10
C LEU A 273 19.77 1.43 11.57
N ALA A 274 20.42 1.99 12.59
CA ALA A 274 21.69 1.49 13.13
C ALA A 274 21.52 0.48 14.28
N GLY A 275 20.32 0.38 14.86
CA GLY A 275 20.05 -0.54 15.96
C GLY A 275 20.71 -0.10 17.27
N SER A 276 21.39 -1.01 17.97
CA SER A 276 22.02 -0.69 19.26
C SER A 276 23.49 -0.32 19.09
N ILE A 277 23.91 0.76 19.75
CA ILE A 277 25.30 1.26 19.75
C ILE A 277 25.75 1.50 21.19
N ASP A 278 26.70 0.71 21.66
CA ASP A 278 27.34 0.90 22.96
C ASP A 278 28.05 2.26 23.06
N ALA A 279 28.20 2.78 24.29
CA ALA A 279 28.93 4.02 24.54
C ALA A 279 30.36 3.95 23.99
N GLY A 280 30.74 4.90 23.14
CA GLY A 280 32.05 4.96 22.49
C GLY A 280 32.22 4.04 21.28
N ALA A 281 31.24 3.19 20.93
CA ALA A 281 31.31 2.28 19.80
C ALA A 281 30.99 2.97 18.47
N THR A 282 31.48 2.39 17.37
CA THR A 282 31.12 2.76 15.99
C THR A 282 30.52 1.54 15.31
N VAL A 283 29.39 1.72 14.62
CA VAL A 283 28.71 0.68 13.84
C VAL A 283 28.59 1.10 12.38
N ILE A 284 28.53 0.11 11.50
CA ILE A 284 28.25 0.27 10.07
C ILE A 284 26.96 -0.51 9.82
N PRO A 285 25.80 0.16 9.73
CA PRO A 285 24.54 -0.52 9.48
C PRO A 285 24.54 -1.19 8.11
N ASP A 286 23.73 -2.25 7.97
CA ASP A 286 23.49 -2.87 6.66
C ASP A 286 22.61 -1.99 5.75
N ASP A 287 21.83 -1.10 6.36
CA ASP A 287 21.00 -0.10 5.69
C ASP A 287 21.86 1.00 5.03
N THR A 288 21.34 1.59 3.97
CA THR A 288 22.08 2.53 3.11
C THR A 288 21.25 3.76 2.78
N ILE A 289 21.90 4.91 2.59
CA ILE A 289 21.25 6.10 2.03
C ILE A 289 21.46 6.20 0.52
N VAL A 290 20.60 6.95 -0.16
CA VAL A 290 20.72 7.26 -1.59
C VAL A 290 20.60 8.76 -1.83
N LEU A 291 21.64 9.34 -2.42
CA LEU A 291 21.67 10.75 -2.83
C LEU A 291 21.68 10.86 -4.35
N ARG A 292 20.69 11.58 -4.90
CA ARG A 292 20.74 12.03 -6.29
C ARG A 292 21.57 13.30 -6.36
N ILE A 293 22.58 13.32 -7.21
CA ILE A 293 23.52 14.45 -7.34
C ILE A 293 23.57 14.90 -8.80
N GLU A 294 23.32 16.19 -9.02
CA GLU A 294 23.55 16.89 -10.28
C GLU A 294 25.05 17.15 -10.46
N ARG A 295 25.68 16.30 -11.27
CA ARG A 295 27.11 16.33 -11.55
C ARG A 295 27.57 17.54 -12.37
N SER A 296 26.65 18.37 -12.83
CA SER A 296 26.97 19.68 -13.42
C SER A 296 27.35 20.73 -12.37
N VAL A 297 27.14 20.44 -11.09
CA VAL A 297 27.49 21.28 -9.94
C VAL A 297 28.44 20.50 -9.03
N ALA A 298 29.50 21.16 -8.54
CA ALA A 298 30.45 20.52 -7.62
C ALA A 298 29.79 20.23 -6.26
N PHE A 299 29.91 19.00 -5.77
CA PHE A 299 29.26 18.59 -4.53
C PHE A 299 29.89 19.25 -3.30
N GLN A 300 29.06 19.84 -2.44
CA GLN A 300 29.48 20.48 -1.20
C GLN A 300 29.12 19.61 0.01
N SER A 301 30.01 18.71 0.42
CA SER A 301 29.74 17.77 1.52
C SER A 301 29.36 18.44 2.85
N ALA A 302 29.78 19.68 3.08
CA ALA A 302 29.41 20.47 4.24
C ALA A 302 27.90 20.83 4.32
N GLY A 303 27.15 20.68 3.23
CA GLY A 303 25.70 20.90 3.21
C GLY A 303 24.86 19.69 3.62
N LEU A 304 25.49 18.54 3.87
CA LEU A 304 24.83 17.41 4.51
C LEU A 304 24.49 17.81 5.95
N ALA A 305 23.31 17.41 6.44
CA ALA A 305 22.96 17.55 7.85
C ALA A 305 22.23 16.31 8.35
N TRP A 306 22.64 15.81 9.51
CA TRP A 306 22.08 14.62 10.12
C TRP A 306 21.28 14.95 11.37
N THR A 307 20.17 14.26 11.54
CA THR A 307 19.43 14.19 12.81
C THR A 307 19.44 12.75 13.28
N PHE A 308 19.61 12.54 14.59
CA PHE A 308 19.55 11.22 15.19
C PHE A 308 18.36 11.13 16.14
N SER A 309 17.68 9.99 16.11
CA SER A 309 16.82 9.53 17.19
C SER A 309 17.44 8.28 17.80
N ALA A 310 17.34 8.13 19.10
CA ALA A 310 17.88 7.00 19.84
C ALA A 310 17.09 6.81 21.12
N ASN A 311 16.93 5.57 21.56
CA ASN A 311 16.03 5.20 22.66
C ASN A 311 14.62 5.79 22.48
N GLY A 312 14.23 6.05 21.23
CA GLY A 312 13.04 6.79 20.88
C GLY A 312 11.79 5.94 20.99
N ASP A 313 10.67 6.61 21.25
CA ASP A 313 9.35 6.02 21.15
C ASP A 313 9.12 5.57 19.69
N ILE A 314 8.89 4.28 19.48
CA ILE A 314 8.51 3.71 18.18
C ILE A 314 6.98 3.71 18.11
N ALA A 315 6.40 4.54 17.26
CA ALA A 315 4.98 4.45 16.95
C ALA A 315 4.73 3.20 16.09
N LEU A 316 3.95 2.25 16.60
CA LEU A 316 3.51 1.09 15.83
C LEU A 316 2.37 1.47 14.89
N ASP A 317 2.23 0.71 13.80
CA ASP A 317 1.03 0.77 12.96
C ASP A 317 -0.23 0.55 13.83
N PRO A 318 -1.32 1.29 13.59
CA PRO A 318 -2.54 1.12 14.36
C PRO A 318 -3.04 -0.33 14.34
N VAL A 319 -3.37 -0.83 15.52
CA VAL A 319 -3.88 -2.19 15.76
C VAL A 319 -5.39 -2.13 15.96
N ARG A 320 -6.09 -3.25 15.75
CA ARG A 320 -7.53 -3.36 15.99
C ARG A 320 -7.81 -3.84 17.41
N PRO A 321 -9.01 -3.61 17.97
CA PRO A 321 -9.42 -4.17 19.25
C PRO A 321 -9.66 -5.69 19.13
N ALA A 322 -9.62 -6.40 20.27
CA ALA A 322 -9.83 -7.84 20.40
C ALA A 322 -9.00 -8.72 19.43
N GLN A 323 -7.72 -8.41 19.25
CA GLN A 323 -6.79 -9.23 18.46
C GLN A 323 -5.52 -9.60 19.23
N VAL A 324 -4.84 -10.66 18.78
CA VAL A 324 -3.48 -11.01 19.19
C VAL A 324 -2.51 -10.49 18.13
N VAL A 325 -1.54 -9.69 18.56
CA VAL A 325 -0.50 -9.12 17.69
C VAL A 325 0.82 -9.83 17.96
N THR A 326 1.51 -10.20 16.88
CA THR A 326 2.88 -10.75 16.92
C THR A 326 3.77 -9.96 15.98
N LEU A 327 4.81 -9.35 16.53
CA LEU A 327 5.76 -8.49 15.81
C LEU A 327 7.18 -9.06 15.96
N PRO A 328 7.88 -9.38 14.86
CA PRO A 328 9.30 -9.70 14.92
C PRO A 328 10.10 -8.52 15.47
N LEU A 329 10.97 -8.77 16.46
CA LEU A 329 11.81 -7.69 17.03
C LEU A 329 12.79 -7.12 16.00
N ALA A 330 13.24 -7.94 15.04
CA ALA A 330 14.09 -7.48 13.95
C ALA A 330 13.39 -6.42 13.08
N GLU A 331 12.08 -6.56 12.82
CA GLU A 331 11.30 -5.56 12.07
C GLU A 331 11.11 -4.24 12.85
N LEU A 332 11.20 -4.30 14.19
CA LEU A 332 11.19 -3.12 15.06
C LEU A 332 12.58 -2.50 15.25
N GLY A 333 13.58 -2.91 14.46
CA GLY A 333 14.96 -2.40 14.61
C GLY A 333 15.74 -2.99 15.78
N LEU A 334 15.28 -4.11 16.33
CA LEU A 334 15.88 -4.80 17.47
C LEU A 334 16.33 -6.23 17.08
N PRO A 335 17.25 -6.38 16.11
CA PRO A 335 17.71 -7.69 15.63
C PRO A 335 18.42 -8.53 16.71
N ASP A 336 18.99 -7.87 17.73
CA ASP A 336 19.62 -8.51 18.89
C ASP A 336 18.62 -8.89 20.00
N GLY A 337 17.33 -8.66 19.76
CA GLY A 337 16.22 -8.94 20.65
C GLY A 337 16.09 -7.97 21.83
N ALA A 338 15.30 -8.38 22.83
CA ALA A 338 15.09 -7.67 24.09
C ALA A 338 15.09 -8.68 25.25
N ASP A 339 15.50 -8.24 26.44
CA ASP A 339 15.62 -9.10 27.63
C ASP A 339 14.30 -9.19 28.41
N SER A 340 13.49 -8.13 28.39
CA SER A 340 12.16 -8.10 29.03
C SER A 340 11.20 -7.11 28.38
N VAL A 341 9.90 -7.32 28.61
CA VAL A 341 8.82 -6.43 28.18
C VAL A 341 7.87 -6.10 29.34
N SER A 342 7.34 -4.89 29.37
CA SER A 342 6.21 -4.50 30.22
C SER A 342 5.25 -3.58 29.45
N ALA A 343 3.99 -3.51 29.84
CA ALA A 343 2.99 -2.64 29.20
C ALA A 343 2.37 -1.63 30.19
N SER A 344 1.82 -0.55 29.64
CA SER A 344 0.96 0.40 30.34
C SER A 344 -0.19 0.87 29.43
N GLY A 345 -1.23 1.45 30.01
CA GLY A 345 -2.42 1.88 29.28
C GLY A 345 -3.38 0.72 29.03
N ALA A 346 -3.92 0.63 27.81
CA ALA A 346 -5.01 -0.29 27.47
C ALA A 346 -4.58 -1.77 27.32
N ILE A 347 -3.28 -2.04 27.10
CA ILE A 347 -2.73 -3.40 26.96
C ILE A 347 -2.23 -3.91 28.30
N THR A 348 -2.64 -5.12 28.68
CA THR A 348 -2.19 -5.78 29.92
C THR A 348 -1.35 -7.03 29.69
N ASP A 349 -1.54 -7.70 28.55
CA ASP A 349 -0.95 -9.01 28.29
C ASP A 349 0.15 -8.85 27.24
N VAL A 350 1.40 -9.11 27.64
CA VAL A 350 2.60 -9.01 26.79
C VAL A 350 3.54 -10.20 27.02
N LEU A 351 4.25 -10.62 25.97
CA LEU A 351 5.21 -11.70 26.01
C LEU A 351 6.33 -11.47 24.99
N LEU A 352 7.58 -11.73 25.38
CA LEU A 352 8.69 -11.91 24.46
C LEU A 352 8.95 -13.40 24.28
N GLN A 353 8.91 -13.88 23.05
CA GLN A 353 9.20 -15.28 22.74
C GLN A 353 9.65 -15.44 21.28
N ASP A 354 10.66 -16.27 21.04
CA ASP A 354 11.17 -16.63 19.70
C ASP A 354 11.56 -15.40 18.85
N GLY A 355 12.16 -14.38 19.48
CA GLY A 355 12.56 -13.14 18.82
C GLY A 355 11.39 -12.24 18.41
N SER A 356 10.19 -12.48 18.95
CA SER A 356 8.99 -11.70 18.67
C SER A 356 8.40 -11.09 19.94
N LEU A 357 7.85 -9.89 19.80
CA LEU A 357 6.94 -9.27 20.74
C LEU A 357 5.51 -9.73 20.45
N ARG A 358 4.82 -10.24 21.47
CA ARG A 358 3.44 -10.70 21.39
C ARG A 358 2.60 -9.96 22.41
N PHE A 359 1.43 -9.49 22.02
CA PHE A 359 0.49 -8.84 22.94
C PHE A 359 -0.96 -9.00 22.48
N SER A 360 -1.90 -8.76 23.38
CA SER A 360 -3.33 -8.81 23.08
C SER A 360 -4.00 -7.48 23.42
N THR A 361 -4.87 -7.02 22.52
CA THR A 361 -5.60 -5.75 22.64
C THR A 361 -6.94 -5.96 23.36
N PRO A 362 -7.43 -4.97 24.12
CA PRO A 362 -8.74 -5.03 24.77
C PRO A 362 -9.90 -4.99 23.76
N GLY A 363 -11.13 -5.16 24.24
CA GLY A 363 -12.34 -4.99 23.43
C GLY A 363 -12.54 -3.55 22.97
N ASP A 364 -13.43 -3.35 21.98
CA ASP A 364 -13.71 -2.02 21.47
C ASP A 364 -14.66 -1.25 22.40
N THR A 365 -14.25 -0.03 22.73
CA THR A 365 -14.99 0.91 23.58
C THR A 365 -15.69 1.99 22.77
N GLY A 366 -15.59 1.92 21.44
CA GLY A 366 -16.12 2.92 20.51
C GLY A 366 -15.28 4.18 20.42
N VAL A 367 -14.11 4.20 21.05
CA VAL A 367 -13.11 5.28 20.98
C VAL A 367 -11.72 4.67 20.82
N ASP A 368 -10.83 5.40 20.18
CA ASP A 368 -9.42 5.02 20.07
C ASP A 368 -8.80 4.87 21.46
N GLN A 369 -8.05 3.78 21.65
CA GLN A 369 -7.38 3.45 22.89
C GLN A 369 -5.87 3.49 22.68
N HIS A 370 -5.13 3.84 23.72
CA HIS A 370 -3.66 3.95 23.65
C HIS A 370 -2.99 3.05 24.68
N ALA A 371 -1.84 2.51 24.30
CA ALA A 371 -0.98 1.75 25.20
C ALA A 371 0.49 2.01 24.87
N GLN A 372 1.35 1.78 25.85
CA GLN A 372 2.80 1.82 25.67
C GLN A 372 3.43 0.51 26.08
N LEU A 373 4.37 0.00 25.29
CA LEU A 373 5.14 -1.20 25.57
C LEU A 373 6.61 -0.81 25.79
N PHE A 374 7.23 -1.34 26.84
CA PHE A 374 8.61 -1.01 27.21
C PHE A 374 9.49 -2.24 27.02
N LEU A 375 10.33 -2.23 25.99
CA LEU A 375 11.32 -3.25 25.69
C LEU A 375 12.65 -2.87 26.34
N ARG A 376 13.22 -3.75 27.17
CA ARG A 376 14.50 -3.49 27.86
C ARG A 376 15.61 -4.36 27.29
N LYS A 377 16.77 -3.77 27.02
CA LYS A 377 18.02 -4.46 26.66
C LYS A 377 19.17 -3.86 27.48
N GLY A 378 19.71 -4.63 28.43
CA GLY A 378 20.67 -4.08 29.39
C GLY A 378 20.09 -2.89 30.16
N SER A 379 20.70 -1.70 30.01
CA SER A 379 20.24 -0.45 30.65
C SER A 379 19.35 0.43 29.75
N SER A 380 19.22 0.07 28.46
CA SER A 380 18.43 0.83 27.49
C SER A 380 16.98 0.36 27.49
N VAL A 381 16.06 1.31 27.29
CA VAL A 381 14.62 1.07 27.17
C VAL A 381 14.15 1.66 25.85
N THR A 382 13.52 0.83 25.02
CA THR A 382 12.78 1.28 23.83
C THR A 382 11.30 1.25 24.17
N THR A 383 10.63 2.40 24.04
CA THR A 383 9.18 2.50 24.20
C THR A 383 8.51 2.27 22.84
N LEU A 384 7.40 1.55 22.82
CA LEU A 384 6.54 1.40 21.65
C LEU A 384 5.19 2.02 21.96
N ASP A 385 4.75 3.00 21.17
CA ASP A 385 3.43 3.57 21.24
C ASP A 385 2.46 2.78 20.36
N VAL A 386 1.33 2.38 20.95
CA VAL A 386 0.33 1.55 20.29
C VAL A 386 -1.00 2.29 20.28
N LEU A 387 -1.45 2.66 19.08
CA LEU A 387 -2.83 3.10 18.84
C LEU A 387 -3.70 1.88 18.54
N ILE A 388 -4.68 1.62 19.40
CA ILE A 388 -5.74 0.66 19.16
C ILE A 388 -6.93 1.42 18.59
N GLN A 389 -7.09 1.36 17.27
CA GLN A 389 -8.09 2.12 16.54
C GLN A 389 -9.46 1.47 16.67
N THR A 390 -10.50 2.24 17.01
CA THR A 390 -11.87 1.72 17.10
C THR A 390 -12.39 1.26 15.73
N GLU A 391 -13.12 0.14 15.71
CA GLU A 391 -13.78 -0.41 14.52
C GLU A 391 -15.28 -0.05 14.49
N LEU A 392 -15.84 0.39 15.62
CA LEU A 392 -17.22 0.87 15.76
C LEU A 392 -17.25 2.23 16.50
N PRO A 393 -16.83 3.33 15.84
CA PRO A 393 -16.70 4.63 16.48
C PRO A 393 -18.05 5.15 17.03
N THR A 394 -18.00 5.71 18.24
CA THR A 394 -19.15 6.32 18.92
C THR A 394 -19.22 7.84 18.73
N ALA A 395 -18.17 8.42 18.16
CA ALA A 395 -18.08 9.85 17.92
C ALA A 395 -19.24 10.34 17.04
N ILE A 396 -19.74 11.54 17.34
CA ILE A 396 -20.76 12.21 16.54
C ILE A 396 -20.05 12.96 15.41
N ASP A 397 -20.38 12.60 14.19
CA ASP A 397 -19.98 13.33 13.01
C ASP A 397 -20.83 14.60 12.88
N THR A 398 -20.17 15.75 12.80
CA THR A 398 -20.81 17.02 12.48
C THR A 398 -20.56 17.35 11.01
N TYR A 399 -21.62 17.67 10.29
CA TYR A 399 -21.55 18.06 8.89
C TYR A 399 -21.34 19.57 8.79
N VAL A 400 -20.31 20.00 8.04
CA VAL A 400 -19.94 21.42 7.88
C VAL A 400 -19.43 21.68 6.47
N GLU A 401 -20.21 22.37 5.64
CA GLU A 401 -19.73 22.79 4.32
C GLU A 401 -19.08 24.17 4.35
N PRO A 402 -18.02 24.40 3.55
CA PRO A 402 -17.46 25.74 3.38
C PRO A 402 -18.40 26.61 2.54
N ASP A 403 -18.30 27.92 2.74
CA ASP A 403 -18.93 28.89 1.85
C ASP A 403 -18.23 28.88 0.47
N ASP A 404 -18.86 29.45 -0.57
CA ASP A 404 -18.30 29.59 -1.94
C ASP A 404 -16.88 30.23 -1.96
N GLY A 405 -16.48 30.97 -0.92
CA GLY A 405 -15.14 31.55 -0.76
C GLY A 405 -14.09 30.65 -0.09
N GLY A 406 -14.45 29.41 0.25
CA GLY A 406 -13.61 28.43 0.95
C GLY A 406 -13.51 28.64 2.48
N SER A 407 -14.18 29.65 3.03
CA SER A 407 -14.28 29.86 4.49
C SER A 407 -15.23 28.85 5.12
N LEU A 408 -14.89 28.35 6.30
CA LEU A 408 -15.82 27.56 7.09
C LEU A 408 -16.80 28.48 7.85
N PRO A 409 -18.09 28.15 7.90
CA PRO A 409 -19.05 28.88 8.72
C PRO A 409 -18.73 28.77 10.21
N ALA A 410 -19.39 29.58 11.02
CA ALA A 410 -19.28 29.51 12.49
C ALA A 410 -19.56 28.08 12.99
N THR A 411 -18.83 27.63 14.00
CA THR A 411 -18.90 26.25 14.51
C THR A 411 -20.34 25.87 14.88
N ALA A 412 -20.83 24.76 14.30
CA ALA A 412 -22.14 24.22 14.64
C ALA A 412 -22.26 23.95 16.15
N PRO A 413 -23.46 24.05 16.75
CA PRO A 413 -23.65 23.75 18.16
C PRO A 413 -23.19 22.33 18.53
N VAL A 414 -22.80 22.12 19.78
CA VAL A 414 -22.50 20.76 20.24
C VAL A 414 -23.79 19.99 20.45
N LEU A 415 -23.92 18.81 19.84
CA LEU A 415 -25.04 17.90 20.07
C LEU A 415 -24.78 17.05 21.32
N ALA A 416 -25.57 17.27 22.36
CA ALA A 416 -25.58 16.40 23.54
C ALA A 416 -26.69 15.35 23.40
N ILE A 417 -26.32 14.07 23.49
CA ILE A 417 -27.25 12.94 23.45
C ILE A 417 -27.30 12.28 24.83
N THR A 418 -28.49 12.01 25.35
CA THR A 418 -28.70 11.28 26.61
C THR A 418 -29.63 10.10 26.40
N GLY A 419 -29.35 8.95 27.02
CA GLY A 419 -30.17 7.74 26.91
C GLY A 419 -29.59 6.63 26.03
N LEU A 420 -28.46 6.86 25.38
CA LEU A 420 -27.67 5.81 24.73
C LEU A 420 -26.87 5.01 25.77
N GLY A 421 -26.80 3.70 25.59
CA GLY A 421 -25.91 2.81 26.32
C GLY A 421 -24.48 2.82 25.75
N PRO A 422 -23.58 1.99 26.31
CA PRO A 422 -22.22 1.82 25.78
C PRO A 422 -22.22 1.49 24.29
N ASN A 423 -21.22 2.01 23.55
CA ASN A 423 -21.09 1.84 22.10
C ASN A 423 -22.33 2.31 21.30
N ASN A 424 -22.97 3.41 21.74
CA ASN A 424 -24.20 3.96 21.14
C ASN A 424 -25.35 2.96 21.05
N ARG A 425 -25.45 2.04 22.02
CA ARG A 425 -26.55 1.07 22.08
C ARG A 425 -27.88 1.76 22.39
N LEU A 426 -28.91 1.41 21.63
CA LEU A 426 -30.26 1.87 21.85
C LEU A 426 -30.90 1.08 23.01
N GLU A 427 -31.27 1.79 24.07
CA GLU A 427 -31.82 1.22 25.29
C GLU A 427 -33.34 1.53 25.42
N PRO A 428 -34.12 0.74 26.16
CA PRO A 428 -35.56 0.96 26.32
C PRO A 428 -35.94 2.19 27.17
N GLY A 429 -34.94 2.91 27.72
CA GLY A 429 -35.13 4.18 28.43
C GLY A 429 -35.52 5.34 27.50
N GLY A 430 -35.69 6.54 28.06
CA GLY A 430 -35.91 7.74 27.22
C GLY A 430 -34.63 8.17 26.52
N LEU A 431 -34.74 8.65 25.27
CA LEU A 431 -33.65 9.20 24.46
C LEU A 431 -33.87 10.70 24.24
N ALA A 432 -32.82 11.50 24.30
CA ALA A 432 -32.93 12.93 24.05
C ALA A 432 -31.73 13.51 23.29
N PHE A 433 -32.02 14.47 22.41
CA PHE A 433 -31.05 15.21 21.60
C PHE A 433 -31.16 16.69 21.94
N ARG A 434 -30.06 17.32 22.39
CA ARG A 434 -30.03 18.72 22.82
C ARG A 434 -28.93 19.50 22.12
N LEU A 435 -29.28 20.63 21.52
CA LEU A 435 -28.33 21.57 20.92
C LEU A 435 -27.77 22.53 21.98
N VAL A 436 -26.56 22.27 22.46
CA VAL A 436 -25.93 23.05 23.53
C VAL A 436 -25.42 24.38 22.96
N GLY A 437 -25.82 25.48 23.58
CA GLY A 437 -25.35 26.83 23.22
C GLY A 437 -26.14 27.54 22.12
N ALA A 438 -27.07 26.88 21.42
CA ALA A 438 -27.89 27.50 20.38
C ALA A 438 -28.87 28.54 20.95
N ALA A 439 -29.21 29.62 20.23
CA ALA A 439 -30.23 30.57 20.70
C ALA A 439 -31.61 29.88 20.85
N PRO A 440 -32.55 30.42 21.66
CA PRO A 440 -33.93 29.93 21.70
C PRO A 440 -34.61 30.14 20.34
N ILE A 441 -34.66 29.06 19.54
CA ILE A 441 -35.16 29.07 18.17
C ILE A 441 -36.21 27.97 18.03
N ALA A 442 -37.26 28.22 17.23
CA ALA A 442 -38.28 27.23 16.93
C ALA A 442 -37.74 26.22 15.90
N LEU A 443 -37.61 24.95 16.31
CA LEU A 443 -37.02 23.87 15.49
C LEU A 443 -38.04 22.75 15.16
N GLN A 444 -39.27 22.85 15.65
CA GLN A 444 -40.21 21.73 15.70
C GLN A 444 -40.76 21.29 14.33
N ASP A 445 -40.88 22.23 13.38
CA ASP A 445 -41.63 22.01 12.14
C ASP A 445 -40.78 21.22 11.12
N ASP A 446 -39.54 21.64 10.91
CA ASP A 446 -38.68 21.18 9.81
C ASP A 446 -37.50 20.29 10.23
N SER A 447 -37.26 20.11 11.53
CA SER A 447 -36.25 19.17 12.00
C SER A 447 -36.67 17.72 11.77
N ASP A 448 -35.71 16.88 11.41
CA ASP A 448 -35.89 15.48 11.04
C ASP A 448 -34.79 14.60 11.67
N GLY A 449 -35.12 13.31 11.83
CA GLY A 449 -34.17 12.29 12.29
C GLY A 449 -34.50 10.95 11.63
N LEU A 450 -33.47 10.26 11.13
CA LEU A 450 -33.59 9.03 10.37
C LEU A 450 -32.61 7.98 10.91
N LEU A 451 -33.14 6.82 11.30
CA LEU A 451 -32.36 5.61 11.47
C LEU A 451 -32.42 4.82 10.17
N SER A 452 -31.28 4.47 9.59
CA SER A 452 -31.21 3.69 8.35
C SER A 452 -30.23 2.54 8.44
N MET A 453 -30.59 1.42 7.82
CA MET A 453 -29.71 0.28 7.59
C MET A 453 -29.13 0.32 6.17
N PRO A 454 -27.98 -0.35 5.94
CA PRO A 454 -27.40 -0.50 4.61
C PRO A 454 -28.32 -1.17 3.58
N ASP A 455 -29.25 -2.02 4.01
CA ASP A 455 -30.21 -2.71 3.13
C ASP A 455 -31.39 -1.83 2.68
N GLY A 456 -31.45 -0.58 3.15
CA GLY A 456 -32.48 0.40 2.82
C GLY A 456 -33.65 0.48 3.79
N ALA A 457 -33.72 -0.37 4.81
CA ALA A 457 -34.71 -0.21 5.87
C ALA A 457 -34.44 1.10 6.63
N ALA A 458 -35.47 1.94 6.79
CA ALA A 458 -35.31 3.20 7.48
C ALA A 458 -36.54 3.58 8.32
N VAL A 459 -36.31 4.20 9.47
CA VAL A 459 -37.35 4.62 10.42
C VAL A 459 -37.15 6.09 10.77
N SER A 460 -38.21 6.88 10.60
CA SER A 460 -38.22 8.28 11.04
C SER A 460 -38.36 8.37 12.55
N LEU A 461 -37.50 9.17 13.18
CA LEU A 461 -37.61 9.53 14.59
C LEU A 461 -38.67 10.62 14.86
N LYS A 462 -39.10 11.35 13.81
CA LYS A 462 -39.97 12.52 13.96
C LYS A 462 -41.31 12.21 14.62
N GLN A 463 -41.85 11.02 14.37
CA GLN A 463 -43.10 10.56 14.96
C GLN A 463 -42.98 10.14 16.44
N TYR A 464 -41.76 9.92 16.94
CA TYR A 464 -41.51 9.42 18.30
C TYR A 464 -41.06 10.52 19.26
N TRP A 465 -40.56 11.65 18.76
CA TRP A 465 -40.01 12.71 19.59
C TRP A 465 -40.98 13.87 19.83
N VAL A 466 -40.74 14.62 20.91
CA VAL A 466 -41.39 15.90 21.22
C VAL A 466 -40.33 16.95 21.41
N PHE A 467 -40.52 18.14 20.82
CA PHE A 467 -39.62 19.28 20.97
C PHE A 467 -39.97 20.14 22.19
N ASP A 468 -38.98 20.43 23.02
CA ASP A 468 -39.04 21.38 24.13
C ASP A 468 -38.21 22.62 23.76
N ALA A 469 -38.90 23.72 23.45
CA ALA A 469 -38.28 24.97 23.04
C ALA A 469 -37.43 25.65 24.12
N ALA A 470 -37.77 25.48 25.41
CA ALA A 470 -37.02 26.10 26.50
C ALA A 470 -35.64 25.47 26.66
N THR A 471 -35.57 24.16 26.48
CA THR A 471 -34.32 23.40 26.63
C THR A 471 -33.63 23.11 25.29
N ARG A 472 -34.28 23.40 24.16
CA ARG A 472 -33.83 23.04 22.79
C ARG A 472 -33.59 21.54 22.66
N THR A 473 -34.51 20.75 23.20
CA THR A 473 -34.35 19.29 23.31
C THR A 473 -35.45 18.58 22.56
N PHE A 474 -35.08 17.60 21.74
CA PHE A 474 -35.99 16.60 21.19
C PHE A 474 -35.97 15.36 22.08
N ARG A 475 -37.11 14.92 22.59
CA ARG A 475 -37.22 13.80 23.54
C ARG A 475 -38.10 12.69 23.00
N ILE A 476 -37.58 11.46 23.00
CA ILE A 476 -38.34 10.22 22.84
C ILE A 476 -38.55 9.63 24.23
N GLY A 477 -39.81 9.56 24.68
CA GLY A 477 -40.16 8.97 25.97
C GLY A 477 -39.95 7.45 26.00
N ALA A 478 -39.80 6.86 27.20
CA ALA A 478 -39.53 5.42 27.34
C ALA A 478 -40.56 4.52 26.63
N THR A 479 -41.85 4.86 26.69
CA THR A 479 -42.90 4.10 25.96
C THR A 479 -42.71 4.18 24.45
N ALA A 480 -42.40 5.37 23.91
CA ALA A 480 -42.13 5.55 22.49
C ALA A 480 -40.83 4.83 22.07
N MET A 481 -39.83 4.80 22.96
CA MET A 481 -38.59 4.07 22.74
C MET A 481 -38.82 2.55 22.67
N GLN A 482 -39.63 1.99 23.58
CA GLN A 482 -40.01 0.57 23.52
C GLN A 482 -40.76 0.23 22.22
N GLN A 483 -41.65 1.11 21.77
CA GLN A 483 -42.34 0.94 20.48
C GLN A 483 -41.37 1.00 19.29
N LEU A 484 -40.43 1.95 19.30
CA LEU A 484 -39.37 2.04 18.29
C LEU A 484 -38.55 0.75 18.27
N LEU A 485 -38.03 0.32 19.43
CA LEU A 485 -37.16 -0.86 19.54
C LEU A 485 -37.85 -2.17 19.16
N ALA A 486 -39.16 -2.29 19.39
CA ALA A 486 -39.93 -3.46 18.98
C ALA A 486 -40.06 -3.58 17.45
N GLY A 487 -39.95 -2.45 16.73
CA GLY A 487 -39.99 -2.42 15.26
C GLY A 487 -38.62 -2.51 14.58
N LEU A 488 -37.52 -2.55 15.34
CA LEU A 488 -36.16 -2.52 14.82
C LEU A 488 -35.49 -3.91 14.92
N PRO A 489 -34.97 -4.47 13.80
CA PRO A 489 -34.11 -5.66 13.86
C PRO A 489 -32.83 -5.41 14.66
N ASN A 490 -32.18 -6.48 15.13
CA ASN A 490 -30.83 -6.35 15.67
C ASN A 490 -29.85 -6.02 14.55
N GLY A 491 -28.94 -5.08 14.79
CA GLY A 491 -28.02 -4.56 13.77
C GLY A 491 -27.41 -3.21 14.14
N SER A 492 -26.56 -2.75 13.24
CA SER A 492 -25.99 -1.40 13.25
C SER A 492 -26.82 -0.48 12.34
N TYR A 493 -27.00 0.77 12.76
CA TYR A 493 -27.79 1.78 12.06
C TYR A 493 -27.01 3.08 11.92
N ASP A 494 -27.12 3.71 10.76
CA ASP A 494 -26.74 5.10 10.58
C ASP A 494 -27.86 5.99 11.12
N LEU A 495 -27.57 6.79 12.15
CA LEU A 495 -28.47 7.80 12.70
C LEU A 495 -28.10 9.17 12.13
N ASN A 496 -28.95 9.69 11.25
CA ASN A 496 -28.83 11.02 10.65
C ASN A 496 -29.83 11.98 11.28
N LEU A 497 -29.37 13.16 11.71
CA LEU A 497 -30.16 14.20 12.35
C LEU A 497 -29.99 15.52 11.59
N ASN A 498 -31.08 16.22 11.29
CA ASN A 498 -31.08 17.56 10.68
C ASN A 498 -31.99 18.48 11.49
N PHE A 499 -31.42 19.54 12.06
CA PHE A 499 -32.15 20.52 12.85
C PHE A 499 -32.25 21.84 12.08
N VAL A 500 -33.47 22.35 11.92
CA VAL A 500 -33.75 23.49 11.04
C VAL A 500 -34.70 24.46 11.74
N SER A 501 -34.37 25.75 11.71
CA SER A 501 -35.26 26.80 12.20
C SER A 501 -36.40 27.09 11.23
N GLN A 502 -37.51 27.60 11.76
CA GLN A 502 -38.69 27.91 10.95
C GLN A 502 -38.40 28.90 9.81
N ASP A 503 -37.53 29.89 10.02
CA ASP A 503 -37.08 30.84 9.00
C ASP A 503 -36.01 30.27 8.05
N GLY A 504 -35.41 29.13 8.40
CA GLY A 504 -34.33 28.50 7.67
C GLY A 504 -32.98 29.19 7.83
N GLU A 505 -32.80 30.15 8.75
CA GLU A 505 -31.52 30.82 8.97
C GLU A 505 -30.54 30.01 9.84
N PHE A 506 -31.04 29.04 10.59
CA PHE A 506 -30.24 28.11 11.38
C PHE A 506 -30.43 26.68 10.89
N THR A 507 -29.31 26.01 10.60
CA THR A 507 -29.23 24.59 10.26
C THR A 507 -28.10 23.91 11.03
N ALA A 508 -28.29 22.64 11.37
CA ALA A 508 -27.22 21.78 11.87
C ALA A 508 -27.53 20.31 11.56
N SER A 509 -26.55 19.61 10.97
CA SER A 509 -26.66 18.18 10.70
C SER A 509 -25.60 17.36 11.43
N TYR A 510 -26.02 16.20 11.95
CA TYR A 510 -25.18 15.27 12.67
C TYR A 510 -25.42 13.83 12.20
N ALA A 511 -24.38 13.01 12.24
CA ALA A 511 -24.45 11.58 11.98
C ALA A 511 -23.72 10.80 13.07
N LEU A 512 -24.18 9.59 13.38
CA LEU A 512 -23.48 8.63 14.24
C LEU A 512 -23.98 7.22 13.97
N ILE A 513 -23.21 6.22 14.39
CA ILE A 513 -23.64 4.83 14.42
C ILE A 513 -24.43 4.58 15.70
N ALA A 514 -25.59 3.93 15.60
CA ALA A 514 -26.39 3.44 16.71
C ALA A 514 -26.60 1.93 16.61
N ILE A 515 -26.64 1.24 17.75
CA ILE A 515 -26.68 -0.23 17.80
C ILE A 515 -27.97 -0.73 18.44
N LYS A 516 -28.68 -1.63 17.76
CA LYS A 516 -29.73 -2.46 18.35
C LYS A 516 -29.18 -3.87 18.53
N SER A 517 -29.08 -4.36 19.76
CA SER A 517 -28.59 -5.71 20.03
C SER A 517 -29.33 -6.34 21.20
N GLY A 518 -29.57 -7.64 21.15
CA GLY A 518 -30.15 -8.40 22.26
C GLY A 518 -29.66 -9.84 22.38
N THR A 519 -28.73 -10.27 21.51
CA THR A 519 -28.24 -11.65 21.45
C THR A 519 -27.12 -11.89 22.46
N VAL A 520 -27.18 -13.02 23.15
CA VAL A 520 -26.12 -13.50 24.06
C VAL A 520 -25.40 -14.67 23.41
N LEU A 521 -24.08 -14.59 23.29
CA LEU A 521 -23.23 -15.71 22.86
C LEU A 521 -22.54 -16.30 24.09
N GLN A 522 -22.79 -17.58 24.35
CA GLN A 522 -22.21 -18.35 25.45
C GLN A 522 -21.24 -19.38 24.90
N GLY A 523 -20.12 -19.59 25.57
CA GLY A 523 -19.11 -20.53 25.11
C GLY A 523 -18.53 -21.41 26.21
N GLN A 524 -18.06 -22.59 25.81
CA GLN A 524 -17.46 -23.58 26.71
C GLN A 524 -16.20 -24.17 26.09
N LEU A 525 -15.05 -23.95 26.73
CA LEU A 525 -13.79 -24.62 26.41
C LEU A 525 -13.73 -26.02 27.04
N ARG A 526 -13.37 -27.00 26.23
CA ARG A 526 -13.23 -28.42 26.58
C ARG A 526 -11.85 -28.93 26.17
N THR A 527 -11.35 -29.88 26.94
CA THR A 527 -10.19 -30.69 26.56
C THR A 527 -10.55 -31.65 25.42
N PRO A 528 -9.57 -32.25 24.71
CA PRO A 528 -9.85 -33.24 23.66
C PRO A 528 -10.55 -34.50 24.19
N ALA A 529 -10.52 -34.74 25.50
CA ALA A 529 -11.26 -35.82 26.16
C ALA A 529 -12.72 -35.46 26.50
N GLY A 530 -13.16 -34.24 26.18
CA GLY A 530 -14.54 -33.76 26.40
C GLY A 530 -14.80 -33.11 27.77
N ALA A 531 -13.86 -33.23 28.72
CA ALA A 531 -13.94 -32.58 30.03
C ALA A 531 -13.67 -31.07 29.93
N ASN A 532 -14.15 -30.28 30.90
CA ASN A 532 -13.94 -28.84 30.96
C ASN A 532 -12.45 -28.47 31.03
N ALA A 533 -12.05 -27.43 30.29
CA ALA A 533 -10.67 -26.92 30.28
C ALA A 533 -10.41 -25.97 31.48
N THR A 534 -10.43 -26.50 32.70
CA THR A 534 -10.37 -25.71 33.95
C THR A 534 -9.04 -24.97 34.18
N GLY A 535 -7.97 -25.34 33.48
CA GLY A 535 -6.66 -24.68 33.56
C GLY A 535 -6.56 -23.33 32.84
N LEU A 536 -7.66 -22.82 32.27
CA LEU A 536 -7.70 -21.58 31.48
C LEU A 536 -8.38 -20.42 32.21
N ALA A 537 -8.71 -20.58 33.49
CA ALA A 537 -9.34 -19.53 34.30
C ALA A 537 -8.54 -18.22 34.25
N GLY A 538 -9.23 -17.10 33.98
CA GLY A 538 -8.61 -15.78 33.86
C GLY A 538 -7.99 -15.47 32.50
N LYS A 539 -7.87 -16.46 31.59
CA LYS A 539 -7.58 -16.19 30.17
C LYS A 539 -8.75 -15.45 29.53
N LYS A 540 -8.51 -14.83 28.38
CA LYS A 540 -9.51 -14.04 27.65
C LYS A 540 -9.89 -14.73 26.35
N MET A 541 -11.18 -14.74 26.02
CA MET A 541 -11.68 -15.04 24.69
C MET A 541 -11.90 -13.72 23.94
N LEU A 542 -11.37 -13.64 22.73
CA LEU A 542 -11.50 -12.48 21.85
C LEU A 542 -12.57 -12.80 20.81
N LEU A 543 -13.47 -11.86 20.56
CA LEU A 543 -14.53 -11.95 19.55
C LEU A 543 -14.32 -10.87 18.51
N ALA A 544 -14.20 -11.25 17.24
CA ALA A 544 -14.02 -10.34 16.12
C ALA A 544 -15.00 -10.65 14.98
N GLY A 545 -15.99 -9.77 14.77
CA GLY A 545 -16.98 -9.87 13.70
C GLY A 545 -16.40 -9.51 12.33
N TYR A 546 -16.65 -10.34 11.33
CA TYR A 546 -16.18 -10.08 9.98
C TYR A 546 -16.88 -8.85 9.36
N ASN A 547 -18.21 -8.75 9.41
CA ASN A 547 -18.97 -7.70 8.71
C ASN A 547 -19.50 -6.60 9.65
N SER A 548 -19.89 -6.97 10.87
CA SER A 548 -20.44 -6.05 11.87
C SER A 548 -19.37 -5.14 12.49
N HIS A 549 -18.08 -5.48 12.27
CA HIS A 549 -16.93 -4.83 12.90
C HIS A 549 -16.92 -4.88 14.43
N GLN A 550 -17.86 -5.61 15.05
CA GLN A 550 -17.92 -5.72 16.51
C GLN A 550 -16.71 -6.47 17.05
N ARG A 551 -16.09 -5.91 18.10
CA ARG A 551 -14.92 -6.48 18.79
C ARG A 551 -15.18 -6.51 20.28
N GLN A 552 -15.21 -7.69 20.88
CA GLN A 552 -15.43 -7.86 22.32
C GLN A 552 -14.40 -8.78 22.95
N VAL A 553 -14.24 -8.69 24.28
CA VAL A 553 -13.37 -9.56 25.06
C VAL A 553 -14.12 -10.07 26.28
N ALA A 554 -14.07 -11.38 26.51
CA ALA A 554 -14.69 -12.04 27.66
C ALA A 554 -13.63 -12.80 28.47
N VAL A 555 -13.78 -12.83 29.79
CA VAL A 555 -12.91 -13.62 30.68
C VAL A 555 -13.44 -15.05 30.76
N VAL A 556 -12.53 -16.02 30.66
CA VAL A 556 -12.82 -17.45 30.85
C VAL A 556 -12.85 -17.75 32.34
N ASP A 557 -13.94 -18.35 32.81
CA ASP A 557 -14.11 -18.71 34.21
C ASP A 557 -13.38 -20.01 34.60
N ALA A 558 -13.47 -20.39 35.88
CA ALA A 558 -12.83 -21.59 36.41
C ALA A 558 -13.34 -22.91 35.81
N THR A 559 -14.51 -22.89 35.18
CA THR A 559 -15.11 -24.03 34.49
C THR A 559 -14.79 -24.05 33.00
N GLY A 560 -14.09 -23.05 32.49
CA GLY A 560 -13.82 -22.90 31.07
C GLY A 560 -14.97 -22.26 30.29
N ALA A 561 -15.96 -21.65 30.96
CA ALA A 561 -17.06 -20.96 30.31
C ALA A 561 -16.76 -19.46 30.10
N PHE A 562 -17.39 -18.86 29.10
CA PHE A 562 -17.34 -17.42 28.80
C PHE A 562 -18.65 -16.97 28.14
N HIS A 563 -18.94 -15.67 28.12
CA HIS A 563 -20.08 -15.12 27.38
C HIS A 563 -19.79 -13.71 26.85
N PHE A 564 -20.53 -13.33 25.81
CA PHE A 564 -20.58 -12.01 25.21
C PHE A 564 -22.03 -11.53 25.13
N ASP A 565 -22.27 -10.28 25.51
CA ASP A 565 -23.61 -9.68 25.53
C ASP A 565 -23.82 -8.71 24.37
N GLY A 566 -25.05 -8.70 23.85
CA GLY A 566 -25.46 -7.80 22.76
C GLY A 566 -24.59 -7.98 21.52
N VAL A 567 -24.36 -9.25 21.15
CA VAL A 567 -23.66 -9.63 19.93
C VAL A 567 -24.55 -9.31 18.73
N LEU A 568 -23.97 -8.73 17.69
CA LEU A 568 -24.68 -8.39 16.46
C LEU A 568 -24.80 -9.60 15.51
N PRO A 569 -25.79 -9.63 14.62
CA PRO A 569 -25.81 -10.61 13.54
C PRO A 569 -24.56 -10.49 12.67
N ASP A 570 -23.77 -11.57 12.60
CA ASP A 570 -22.52 -11.65 11.84
C ASP A 570 -21.94 -13.07 11.88
N THR A 571 -20.84 -13.28 11.16
CA THR A 571 -19.89 -14.36 11.46
C THR A 571 -18.73 -13.77 12.27
N TYR A 572 -18.33 -14.48 13.32
CA TYR A 572 -17.27 -14.07 14.24
C TYR A 572 -16.11 -15.05 14.23
N GLN A 573 -14.91 -14.51 14.29
CA GLN A 573 -13.73 -15.23 14.74
C GLN A 573 -13.67 -15.18 16.27
N LEU A 574 -13.58 -16.35 16.91
CA LEU A 574 -13.29 -16.48 18.34
C LEU A 574 -11.87 -16.99 18.52
N THR A 575 -11.06 -16.23 19.27
CA THR A 575 -9.64 -16.54 19.49
C THR A 575 -9.32 -16.53 20.98
N LEU A 576 -8.71 -17.62 21.47
CA LEU A 576 -8.19 -17.63 22.85
C LEU A 576 -6.93 -16.76 22.91
N ASN A 577 -6.89 -15.84 23.87
CA ASN A 577 -5.69 -15.06 24.18
C ASN A 577 -4.65 -15.93 24.91
N ASP A 578 -3.91 -16.73 24.13
CA ASP A 578 -2.70 -17.42 24.56
C ASP A 578 -1.50 -16.89 23.77
N LEU A 579 -0.74 -15.98 24.38
CA LEU A 579 0.45 -15.39 23.73
C LEU A 579 1.58 -16.40 23.54
N ALA A 580 1.63 -17.50 24.30
CA ALA A 580 2.65 -18.53 24.12
C ALA A 580 2.37 -19.36 22.85
N HIS A 581 1.09 -19.58 22.55
CA HIS A 581 0.62 -20.33 21.39
C HIS A 581 -0.48 -19.53 20.65
N PRO A 582 -0.12 -18.39 20.05
CA PRO A 582 -1.10 -17.49 19.45
C PRO A 582 -1.88 -18.23 18.35
N ASN A 583 -3.18 -17.95 18.27
CA ASN A 583 -4.08 -18.50 17.25
C ASN A 583 -4.18 -20.04 17.26
N VAL A 584 -3.78 -20.73 18.34
CA VAL A 584 -4.02 -22.19 18.45
C VAL A 584 -5.48 -22.55 18.62
N VAL A 585 -6.24 -21.69 19.30
CA VAL A 585 -7.70 -21.75 19.29
C VAL A 585 -8.19 -20.61 18.43
N SER A 586 -8.71 -20.95 17.27
CA SER A 586 -9.31 -20.05 16.29
C SER A 586 -10.52 -20.78 15.72
N VAL A 587 -11.73 -20.44 16.19
CA VAL A 587 -12.99 -21.06 15.74
C VAL A 587 -13.99 -20.02 15.30
N SER A 588 -14.88 -20.40 14.40
CA SER A 588 -15.86 -19.47 13.84
C SER A 588 -17.23 -19.66 14.48
N ALA A 589 -17.92 -18.56 14.73
CA ALA A 589 -19.27 -18.53 15.29
C ALA A 589 -20.19 -17.64 14.44
N VAL A 590 -21.20 -18.22 13.80
CA VAL A 590 -22.24 -17.46 13.10
C VAL A 590 -23.38 -17.10 14.04
N VAL A 591 -23.87 -15.88 13.94
CA VAL A 591 -25.01 -15.32 14.68
C VAL A 591 -26.03 -14.82 13.66
N PHE A 592 -27.19 -15.47 13.61
CA PHE A 592 -28.28 -15.07 12.72
C PHE A 592 -29.06 -13.86 13.24
N ASP A 593 -29.77 -13.17 12.35
CA ASP A 593 -30.54 -11.95 12.62
C ASP A 593 -31.63 -12.13 13.69
N ASN A 594 -32.22 -13.31 13.75
CA ASN A 594 -33.30 -13.70 14.64
C ASN A 594 -32.83 -14.50 15.88
N SER A 595 -31.52 -14.67 16.08
CA SER A 595 -30.98 -15.39 17.23
C SER A 595 -31.03 -14.56 18.51
N SER A 596 -31.50 -15.16 19.61
CA SER A 596 -31.41 -14.57 20.95
C SER A 596 -30.30 -15.20 21.79
N THR A 597 -30.03 -16.50 21.57
CA THR A 597 -29.01 -17.24 22.31
C THR A 597 -28.18 -18.08 21.35
N VAL A 598 -26.86 -17.91 21.40
CA VAL A 598 -25.88 -18.68 20.62
C VAL A 598 -24.96 -19.40 21.59
N SER A 599 -24.71 -20.69 21.34
CA SER A 599 -23.84 -21.54 22.15
C SER A 599 -22.70 -22.07 21.31
N VAL A 600 -21.46 -21.92 21.81
CA VAL A 600 -20.24 -22.35 21.13
C VAL A 600 -19.46 -23.36 21.98
N GLY A 601 -19.22 -24.55 21.46
CA GLY A 601 -18.30 -25.52 22.03
C GLY A 601 -16.92 -25.40 21.41
N ILE A 602 -15.85 -25.29 22.21
CA ILE A 602 -14.48 -25.13 21.73
C ILE A 602 -13.57 -26.21 22.31
N VAL A 603 -12.76 -26.86 21.48
CA VAL A 603 -11.74 -27.82 21.92
C VAL A 603 -10.40 -27.11 22.05
N TYR A 604 -9.82 -27.12 23.25
CA TYR A 604 -8.46 -26.68 23.52
C TYR A 604 -7.50 -27.87 23.37
N PRO A 605 -6.55 -27.84 22.41
CA PRO A 605 -5.79 -29.05 22.03
C PRO A 605 -4.65 -29.43 22.99
N TYR A 606 -4.30 -28.59 23.96
CA TYR A 606 -3.23 -28.87 24.93
C TYR A 606 -3.78 -29.47 26.24
N ALA A 607 -3.03 -30.41 26.82
CA ALA A 607 -3.29 -30.88 28.19
C ALA A 607 -2.87 -29.80 29.21
N THR A 608 -3.26 -29.97 30.48
CA THR A 608 -2.86 -29.14 31.63
C THR A 608 -1.33 -29.00 31.84
N GLY A 609 -0.50 -29.64 31.01
CA GLY A 609 0.97 -29.58 31.01
C GLY A 609 1.64 -29.29 29.66
N LEU A 610 0.97 -28.60 28.71
CA LEU A 610 1.56 -28.02 27.48
C LEU A 610 2.22 -28.96 26.45
N ALA A 611 2.18 -30.29 26.59
CA ALA A 611 2.64 -31.19 25.54
C ALA A 611 1.62 -31.24 24.37
N GLN A 612 2.03 -30.83 23.18
CA GLN A 612 1.27 -31.01 21.93
C GLN A 612 1.08 -32.52 21.67
N ARG A 613 -0.13 -32.96 21.29
CA ARG A 613 -0.29 -34.31 20.73
C ARG A 613 0.52 -34.41 19.44
N GLY A 614 1.42 -35.38 19.34
CA GLY A 614 2.10 -35.69 18.07
C GLY A 614 1.08 -36.09 16.99
N ALA A 615 1.42 -35.81 15.72
CA ALA A 615 0.77 -36.25 14.46
C ALA A 615 -0.71 -36.66 14.57
N ALA A 616 -1.57 -35.83 15.17
CA ALA A 616 -2.98 -36.15 15.33
C ALA A 616 -3.74 -35.89 14.01
N PRO A 617 -4.79 -36.70 13.71
CA PRO A 617 -5.69 -36.41 12.59
C PRO A 617 -6.45 -35.10 12.79
N SER A 618 -7.02 -34.57 11.71
CA SER A 618 -7.95 -33.44 11.76
C SER A 618 -9.10 -33.73 12.73
N TYR A 619 -9.58 -32.71 13.43
CA TYR A 619 -10.66 -32.83 14.43
C TYR A 619 -11.61 -31.64 14.37
N VAL A 620 -12.80 -31.79 14.97
CA VAL A 620 -13.76 -30.71 15.15
C VAL A 620 -13.32 -29.86 16.33
N ALA A 621 -12.80 -28.67 16.05
CA ALA A 621 -12.30 -27.73 17.06
C ALA A 621 -13.40 -26.82 17.61
N GLY A 622 -14.45 -26.57 16.84
CA GLY A 622 -15.54 -25.67 17.21
C GLY A 622 -16.90 -26.20 16.74
N THR A 623 -17.93 -26.03 17.55
CA THR A 623 -19.34 -26.29 17.16
C THR A 623 -20.23 -25.14 17.61
N VAL A 624 -21.20 -24.76 16.77
CA VAL A 624 -22.14 -23.67 17.05
C VAL A 624 -23.57 -24.18 17.00
N THR A 625 -24.38 -23.83 18.00
CA THR A 625 -25.83 -24.04 18.02
C THR A 625 -26.54 -22.76 18.45
N GLN A 626 -27.69 -22.45 17.88
CA GLN A 626 -28.47 -21.25 18.23
C GLN A 626 -29.96 -21.49 18.05
N ASP A 627 -30.78 -20.63 18.64
CA ASP A 627 -32.25 -20.65 18.54
C ASP A 627 -32.78 -20.01 17.25
N GLY A 628 -32.01 -19.10 16.64
CA GLY A 628 -32.32 -18.53 15.36
C GLY A 628 -32.13 -19.51 14.20
N ALA A 629 -32.93 -19.33 13.15
CA ALA A 629 -32.86 -20.14 11.95
C ALA A 629 -31.82 -19.56 10.98
N GLY A 630 -30.89 -20.41 10.54
CA GLY A 630 -29.94 -20.05 9.49
C GLY A 630 -30.59 -19.92 8.12
N PRO A 631 -29.82 -19.47 7.12
CA PRO A 631 -30.29 -19.44 5.74
C PRO A 631 -30.69 -20.84 5.26
N PRO A 632 -31.62 -20.95 4.30
CA PRO A 632 -31.94 -22.24 3.70
C PRO A 632 -30.69 -22.85 3.05
N ALA A 633 -30.58 -24.18 3.00
CA ALA A 633 -29.47 -24.82 2.30
C ALA A 633 -29.48 -24.43 0.81
N ARG A 634 -28.31 -24.18 0.23
CA ARG A 634 -28.17 -23.84 -1.20
C ARG A 634 -28.71 -24.98 -2.07
N ASP A 635 -29.49 -24.65 -3.10
CA ASP A 635 -29.87 -25.60 -4.17
C ASP A 635 -28.70 -25.78 -5.15
N VAL A 636 -27.65 -26.44 -4.67
CA VAL A 636 -26.51 -26.83 -5.48
C VAL A 636 -26.81 -28.23 -6.00
N ARG A 637 -26.87 -28.41 -7.31
CA ARG A 637 -26.80 -29.74 -7.92
C ARG A 637 -25.62 -30.44 -7.25
N ALA A 638 -25.78 -31.69 -6.79
CA ALA A 638 -24.67 -32.47 -6.28
C ALA A 638 -23.55 -32.44 -7.32
N SER A 639 -22.58 -31.55 -7.13
CA SER A 639 -21.43 -31.51 -8.01
C SER A 639 -20.75 -32.85 -7.80
N PRO A 640 -20.26 -33.52 -8.86
CA PRO A 640 -19.22 -34.52 -8.63
C PRO A 640 -18.20 -33.80 -7.74
N ARG A 641 -17.87 -34.44 -6.61
CA ARG A 641 -16.78 -34.04 -5.71
C ARG A 641 -15.75 -33.31 -6.57
N ALA A 642 -15.56 -32.00 -6.37
CA ALA A 642 -14.57 -31.25 -7.13
C ALA A 642 -13.34 -32.15 -7.18
N ALA A 643 -12.93 -32.51 -8.41
CA ALA A 643 -12.00 -33.63 -8.66
C ALA A 643 -10.97 -33.61 -7.55
N ASP A 644 -10.91 -34.69 -6.75
CA ASP A 644 -10.12 -34.77 -5.51
C ASP A 644 -8.94 -33.83 -5.66
N ASP A 645 -9.01 -32.65 -5.03
CA ASP A 645 -7.95 -31.65 -5.14
C ASP A 645 -6.74 -32.42 -4.68
N ALA A 646 -5.89 -32.81 -5.63
CA ALA A 646 -5.04 -33.98 -5.46
C ALA A 646 -4.27 -33.71 -4.19
N THR A 647 -4.42 -34.58 -3.18
CA THR A 647 -3.67 -34.43 -1.91
C THR A 647 -2.27 -34.05 -2.34
N PRO A 648 -1.80 -32.82 -2.06
CA PRO A 648 -0.60 -32.32 -2.71
C PRO A 648 0.48 -33.36 -2.45
N GLN A 649 1.01 -33.93 -3.53
CA GLN A 649 1.92 -35.05 -3.38
C GLN A 649 3.17 -34.47 -2.73
N ASP A 650 3.45 -34.90 -1.49
CA ASP A 650 4.64 -34.47 -0.78
C ASP A 650 5.87 -34.84 -1.62
N ASP A 651 6.58 -33.82 -2.13
CA ASP A 651 7.91 -33.99 -2.72
C ASP A 651 8.91 -34.43 -1.63
N GLU A 652 10.05 -35.00 -2.03
CA GLU A 652 11.12 -35.32 -1.08
C GLU A 652 11.59 -34.05 -0.34
N GLY A 653 11.27 -33.95 0.96
CA GLY A 653 11.58 -32.78 1.78
C GLY A 653 10.48 -31.70 1.86
N SER A 654 9.26 -31.99 1.41
CA SER A 654 8.06 -31.17 1.66
C SER A 654 6.99 -31.93 2.46
N LYS A 655 6.10 -31.23 3.15
CA LYS A 655 4.93 -31.80 3.83
C LYS A 655 3.74 -30.84 3.83
N THR A 656 2.58 -31.33 3.43
CA THR A 656 1.33 -30.56 3.41
C THR A 656 0.39 -30.89 4.57
N PHE A 657 -0.20 -29.85 5.16
CA PHE A 657 -1.25 -29.92 6.17
C PHE A 657 -2.52 -29.27 5.63
N THR A 658 -3.66 -29.96 5.72
CA THR A 658 -4.91 -29.53 5.08
C THR A 658 -6.07 -29.54 6.06
N ALA A 659 -6.91 -28.50 6.04
CA ALA A 659 -8.22 -28.48 6.66
C ALA A 659 -9.29 -28.20 5.59
N THR A 660 -10.30 -29.05 5.54
CA THR A 660 -11.43 -28.94 4.61
C THR A 660 -12.69 -28.71 5.42
N ALA A 661 -13.41 -27.63 5.14
CA ALA A 661 -14.72 -27.36 5.69
C ALA A 661 -15.66 -28.53 5.38
N ALA A 662 -16.48 -28.93 6.35
CA ALA A 662 -17.34 -30.10 6.23
C ALA A 662 -18.77 -29.78 6.69
N THR A 663 -19.19 -30.31 7.83
CA THR A 663 -20.51 -30.06 8.39
C THR A 663 -20.73 -28.59 8.75
N GLN A 664 -21.97 -28.14 8.58
CA GLN A 664 -22.42 -26.80 8.90
C GLN A 664 -21.99 -26.34 10.30
N ASN A 665 -21.42 -25.14 10.35
CA ASN A 665 -21.00 -24.44 11.56
C ASN A 665 -20.08 -25.27 12.47
N GLN A 666 -19.26 -26.14 11.87
CA GLN A 666 -18.21 -26.88 12.55
C GLN A 666 -16.83 -26.47 12.02
N THR A 667 -15.97 -25.99 12.92
CA THR A 667 -14.59 -25.66 12.58
C THR A 667 -13.77 -26.93 12.57
N ILE A 668 -13.26 -27.32 11.41
CA ILE A 668 -12.32 -28.44 11.25
C ILE A 668 -10.91 -27.89 11.37
N THR A 669 -10.07 -28.51 12.20
CA THR A 669 -8.69 -28.10 12.43
C THR A 669 -7.73 -29.27 12.26
N SER A 670 -6.62 -29.03 11.56
CA SER A 670 -5.49 -29.95 11.40
C SER A 670 -4.25 -29.36 12.06
N PRO A 671 -3.62 -30.06 13.03
CA PRO A 671 -2.41 -29.58 13.68
C PRO A 671 -1.19 -29.72 12.76
N ILE A 672 -0.32 -28.72 12.78
CA ILE A 672 0.96 -28.71 12.08
C ILE A 672 2.03 -29.32 12.99
N ALA A 673 2.81 -30.25 12.43
CA ALA A 673 3.97 -30.86 13.07
C ALA A 673 4.99 -31.25 11.99
N PHE A 674 6.07 -30.47 11.90
CA PHE A 674 7.13 -30.59 10.91
C PHE A 674 8.51 -30.43 11.57
N THR A 675 9.47 -31.27 11.17
CA THR A 675 10.83 -31.26 11.73
C THR A 675 11.82 -30.82 10.66
N VAL A 676 12.49 -29.70 10.92
CA VAL A 676 13.55 -29.16 10.07
C VAL A 676 14.89 -29.79 10.50
N PRO A 677 15.58 -30.54 9.62
CA PRO A 677 16.84 -31.18 9.96
C PRO A 677 17.94 -30.18 10.32
N LYS A 678 18.87 -30.62 11.17
CA LYS A 678 20.10 -29.88 11.49
C LYS A 678 20.86 -29.52 10.20
N GLY A 679 21.34 -28.28 10.11
CA GLY A 679 22.10 -27.75 8.98
C GLY A 679 21.25 -27.19 7.83
N THR A 680 19.92 -27.24 7.95
CA THR A 680 19.03 -26.59 6.98
C THR A 680 19.22 -25.08 7.01
N LYS A 681 19.33 -24.45 5.84
CA LYS A 681 19.49 -23.00 5.73
C LYS A 681 18.16 -22.29 5.64
N ASN A 682 17.24 -22.78 4.81
CA ASN A 682 15.97 -22.13 4.55
C ASN A 682 14.80 -23.11 4.65
N VAL A 683 13.64 -22.60 5.05
CA VAL A 683 12.36 -23.31 4.99
C VAL A 683 11.42 -22.53 4.08
N GLY A 684 10.93 -23.19 3.03
CA GLY A 684 9.88 -22.65 2.17
C GLY A 684 8.51 -22.91 2.78
N VAL A 685 7.65 -21.90 2.79
CA VAL A 685 6.26 -21.99 3.26
C VAL A 685 5.34 -21.61 2.11
N LYS A 686 4.35 -22.44 1.80
CA LYS A 686 3.26 -22.10 0.86
C LYS A 686 1.92 -22.34 1.54
N ILE A 687 1.14 -21.28 1.66
CA ILE A 687 -0.19 -21.30 2.26
C ILE A 687 -1.19 -21.08 1.13
N THR A 688 -2.20 -21.93 1.02
CA THR A 688 -3.26 -21.81 0.02
C THR A 688 -4.62 -21.84 0.69
N VAL A 689 -5.51 -20.93 0.32
CA VAL A 689 -6.92 -21.01 0.71
C VAL A 689 -7.77 -21.01 -0.55
N SER A 690 -8.48 -22.11 -0.78
CA SER A 690 -9.36 -22.31 -1.93
C SER A 690 -10.80 -22.45 -1.48
N THR A 691 -11.74 -21.86 -2.19
CA THR A 691 -13.17 -21.97 -1.89
C THR A 691 -13.99 -22.30 -3.14
N ALA A 692 -14.89 -23.28 -3.00
CA ALA A 692 -15.87 -23.60 -4.04
C ALA A 692 -17.06 -22.62 -4.05
N GLU A 693 -17.12 -21.67 -3.11
CA GLU A 693 -18.12 -20.59 -3.09
C GLU A 693 -17.91 -19.59 -4.23
N TYR A 694 -16.67 -19.46 -4.71
CA TYR A 694 -16.33 -18.56 -5.81
C TYR A 694 -16.88 -19.04 -7.16
N PRO A 695 -17.40 -18.13 -8.02
CA PRO A 695 -17.55 -16.68 -7.82
C PRO A 695 -18.89 -16.26 -7.20
N VAL A 696 -19.80 -17.20 -6.95
CA VAL A 696 -21.22 -16.89 -6.74
C VAL A 696 -21.53 -16.42 -5.32
N TYR A 697 -20.91 -17.03 -4.31
CA TYR A 697 -21.23 -16.85 -2.89
C TYR A 697 -20.11 -16.14 -2.11
N THR A 698 -19.34 -15.28 -2.78
CA THR A 698 -18.12 -14.64 -2.21
C THR A 698 -18.26 -13.13 -2.01
N THR A 699 -19.47 -12.59 -2.14
CA THR A 699 -19.73 -11.17 -1.92
C THR A 699 -20.23 -10.91 -0.51
N ALA A 700 -20.11 -9.67 -0.03
CA ALA A 700 -20.57 -9.28 1.31
C ALA A 700 -22.08 -9.49 1.56
N GLN A 701 -22.88 -9.67 0.49
CA GLN A 701 -24.31 -9.98 0.55
C GLN A 701 -24.59 -11.47 0.73
N SER A 702 -23.58 -12.33 0.59
CA SER A 702 -23.75 -13.76 0.77
C SER A 702 -24.03 -14.07 2.24
N GLN A 703 -25.16 -14.72 2.49
CA GLN A 703 -25.53 -15.28 3.79
C GLN A 703 -24.74 -16.56 4.13
N TYR A 704 -24.00 -17.12 3.16
CA TYR A 704 -23.03 -18.20 3.34
C TYR A 704 -21.65 -17.56 3.26
N ASN A 705 -20.88 -17.71 4.33
CA ASN A 705 -19.61 -17.01 4.46
C ASN A 705 -18.60 -17.91 5.15
N ASP A 706 -18.13 -18.92 4.41
CA ASP A 706 -17.13 -19.84 4.92
C ASP A 706 -15.92 -19.10 5.49
N THR A 707 -15.27 -19.70 6.47
CA THR A 707 -14.13 -19.08 7.15
C THR A 707 -12.95 -20.02 7.18
N TRP A 708 -11.77 -19.43 7.34
CA TRP A 708 -10.50 -20.13 7.33
C TRP A 708 -9.53 -19.48 8.32
N SER A 709 -8.59 -20.27 8.83
CA SER A 709 -7.46 -19.76 9.60
C SER A 709 -6.24 -20.65 9.46
N TYR A 710 -5.06 -20.06 9.63
CA TYR A 710 -3.82 -20.80 9.77
C TYR A 710 -2.90 -20.08 10.76
N ALA A 711 -2.03 -20.85 11.40
CA ALA A 711 -0.94 -20.34 12.21
C ALA A 711 0.24 -21.31 12.13
N VAL A 712 1.41 -20.83 11.67
CA VAL A 712 2.68 -21.57 11.69
C VAL A 712 3.56 -20.95 12.76
N THR A 713 4.11 -21.80 13.63
CA THR A 713 4.90 -21.40 14.80
C THR A 713 6.25 -22.11 14.82
N GLY A 714 7.24 -21.51 15.46
CA GLY A 714 8.61 -22.05 15.54
C GLY A 714 9.53 -21.61 14.39
N LEU A 715 9.03 -20.85 13.42
CA LEU A 715 9.85 -20.21 12.39
C LEU A 715 10.25 -18.79 12.85
N PRO A 716 11.55 -18.43 12.79
CA PRO A 716 12.05 -17.16 13.28
C PRO A 716 11.74 -16.00 12.32
N GLY A 717 11.56 -14.80 12.89
CA GLY A 717 11.58 -13.55 12.10
C GLY A 717 10.41 -13.34 11.15
N VAL A 718 9.39 -14.21 11.15
CA VAL A 718 8.20 -14.08 10.30
C VAL A 718 6.92 -14.33 11.08
N ASN A 719 5.87 -13.57 10.78
CA ASN A 719 4.52 -13.83 11.28
C ASN A 719 3.68 -14.56 10.21
N LEU A 720 3.46 -15.86 10.46
CA LEU A 720 2.74 -16.77 9.57
C LEU A 720 1.40 -17.21 10.18
N ALA A 721 0.57 -16.23 10.55
CA ALA A 721 -0.80 -16.50 10.97
C ALA A 721 -1.77 -15.51 10.34
N ALA A 722 -2.91 -16.02 9.87
CA ALA A 722 -4.03 -15.20 9.42
C ALA A 722 -5.34 -15.95 9.56
N THR A 723 -6.43 -15.20 9.62
CA THR A 723 -7.80 -15.70 9.59
C THR A 723 -8.60 -14.86 8.60
N GLY A 724 -9.67 -15.43 8.07
CA GLY A 724 -10.49 -14.71 7.10
C GLY A 724 -11.83 -15.38 6.86
N ALA A 725 -12.71 -14.62 6.23
CA ALA A 725 -13.97 -15.10 5.70
C ALA A 725 -13.99 -14.94 4.19
N VAL A 726 -14.61 -15.88 3.51
CA VAL A 726 -14.62 -15.99 2.04
C VAL A 726 -15.17 -14.71 1.40
N ASN A 727 -16.19 -14.09 2.00
CA ASN A 727 -16.77 -12.85 1.48
C ASN A 727 -15.82 -11.62 1.53
N GLN A 728 -14.70 -11.72 2.24
CA GLN A 728 -13.68 -10.68 2.34
C GLN A 728 -12.43 -11.02 1.54
N THR A 729 -12.05 -12.29 1.48
CA THR A 729 -10.75 -12.72 0.96
C THR A 729 -10.82 -13.31 -0.44
N HIS A 730 -12.00 -13.75 -0.88
CA HIS A 730 -12.21 -14.45 -2.15
C HIS A 730 -13.23 -13.74 -3.05
N TYR A 731 -13.47 -12.45 -2.84
CA TYR A 731 -14.37 -11.64 -3.67
C TYR A 731 -13.97 -11.65 -5.15
N THR A 732 -12.67 -11.79 -5.41
CA THR A 732 -12.06 -11.60 -6.72
C THR A 732 -11.53 -12.92 -7.33
N GLN A 733 -11.13 -13.88 -6.48
CA GLN A 733 -10.54 -15.16 -6.90
C GLN A 733 -10.96 -16.30 -5.98
N GLY A 734 -11.08 -17.51 -6.54
CA GLY A 734 -11.41 -18.72 -5.79
C GLY A 734 -10.26 -19.28 -4.95
N THR A 735 -9.03 -18.82 -5.19
CA THR A 735 -7.84 -19.27 -4.46
C THR A 735 -6.93 -18.08 -4.12
N VAL A 736 -6.49 -17.98 -2.88
CA VAL A 736 -5.43 -17.05 -2.43
C VAL A 736 -4.20 -17.84 -2.00
N VAL A 737 -3.00 -17.33 -2.31
CA VAL A 737 -1.73 -17.98 -1.97
C VAL A 737 -0.81 -16.99 -1.29
N ARG A 738 -0.14 -17.42 -0.23
CA ARG A 738 0.99 -16.71 0.40
C ARG A 738 2.20 -17.63 0.40
N THR A 739 3.34 -17.10 -0.03
CA THR A 739 4.62 -17.82 0.01
C THR A 739 5.65 -17.07 0.83
N GLU A 740 6.47 -17.79 1.59
CA GLU A 740 7.58 -17.23 2.35
C GLU A 740 8.82 -18.13 2.23
N CYS A 741 9.99 -17.53 2.35
CA CYS A 741 11.26 -18.23 2.49
C CYS A 741 11.95 -17.76 3.75
N VAL A 742 12.04 -18.63 4.75
CA VAL A 742 12.54 -18.28 6.08
C VAL A 742 13.95 -18.81 6.27
N ASP A 743 14.90 -17.92 6.57
CA ASP A 743 16.25 -18.32 6.99
C ASP A 743 16.20 -18.90 8.41
N VAL A 744 16.56 -20.18 8.53
CA VAL A 744 16.62 -20.95 9.78
C VAL A 744 18.04 -21.39 10.10
N SER A 745 19.05 -20.89 9.39
CA SER A 745 20.44 -21.32 9.49
C SER A 745 21.01 -21.20 10.90
N LYS A 746 20.58 -20.19 11.67
CA LYS A 746 20.97 -20.00 13.08
C LYS A 746 20.30 -21.05 13.98
N GLN A 747 19.00 -21.27 13.82
CA GLN A 747 18.16 -22.12 14.68
C GLN A 747 18.42 -23.61 14.43
N ALA A 748 18.63 -23.99 13.16
CA ALA A 748 18.93 -25.35 12.76
C ALA A 748 20.44 -25.67 12.82
N LYS A 749 21.29 -24.75 13.30
CA LYS A 749 22.75 -24.94 13.34
C LYS A 749 23.17 -26.12 14.19
N ASP A 750 22.67 -26.17 15.43
CA ASP A 750 23.16 -27.09 16.46
C ASP A 750 22.27 -28.33 16.64
N GLY A 751 21.00 -28.26 16.21
CA GLY A 751 20.03 -29.34 16.30
C GLY A 751 18.90 -29.21 15.26
N ALA A 752 17.97 -30.17 15.27
CA ALA A 752 16.76 -30.07 14.49
C ALA A 752 15.82 -28.99 15.07
N LEU A 753 15.10 -28.28 14.20
CA LEU A 753 14.11 -27.27 14.59
C LEU A 753 12.70 -27.86 14.44
N SER A 754 11.87 -27.72 15.47
CA SER A 754 10.47 -28.14 15.44
C SER A 754 9.58 -26.99 15.00
N VAL A 755 8.77 -27.22 13.97
CA VAL A 755 7.75 -26.30 13.45
C VAL A 755 6.37 -26.86 13.77
N GLY A 756 5.52 -26.04 14.35
CA GLY A 756 4.18 -26.42 14.81
C GLY A 756 3.10 -25.45 14.34
N GLY A 757 1.88 -25.64 14.82
CA GLY A 757 0.77 -24.72 14.53
C GLY A 757 -0.53 -25.44 14.15
N ASN A 758 -1.37 -24.78 13.37
CA ASN A 758 -2.65 -25.33 12.90
C ASN A 758 -3.09 -24.73 11.57
N VAL A 759 -4.01 -25.43 10.92
CA VAL A 759 -4.80 -24.95 9.78
C VAL A 759 -6.25 -25.35 9.99
N SER A 760 -7.19 -24.45 9.70
CA SER A 760 -8.61 -24.64 9.98
C SER A 760 -9.51 -24.08 8.87
N ALA A 761 -10.69 -24.69 8.73
CA ALA A 761 -11.74 -24.24 7.83
C ALA A 761 -13.13 -24.55 8.44
N THR A 762 -14.11 -23.66 8.20
CA THR A 762 -15.49 -23.81 8.71
C THR A 762 -16.48 -23.53 7.59
N ASN A 763 -17.47 -24.41 7.42
CA ASN A 763 -18.60 -24.19 6.52
C ASN A 763 -19.67 -23.36 7.25
N ILE A 764 -20.10 -22.21 6.71
CA ILE A 764 -21.04 -21.32 7.39
C ILE A 764 -22.40 -21.33 6.72
N GLY A 765 -23.44 -21.58 7.52
CA GLY A 765 -24.82 -21.48 7.06
C GLY A 765 -25.34 -22.71 6.29
N ASP A 766 -24.48 -23.59 5.75
CA ASP A 766 -24.87 -24.92 5.27
C ASP A 766 -23.70 -25.94 5.26
N SER A 767 -23.76 -27.00 4.45
CA SER A 767 -22.67 -28.00 4.30
C SER A 767 -22.23 -28.17 2.85
N ALA A 768 -22.47 -27.18 2.00
CA ALA A 768 -22.14 -27.19 0.57
C ALA A 768 -20.88 -26.36 0.28
N LEU A 769 -20.27 -26.56 -0.89
CA LEU A 769 -19.18 -25.72 -1.43
C LEU A 769 -18.01 -25.48 -0.45
N PRO A 770 -17.30 -26.54 -0.04
CA PRO A 770 -16.33 -26.44 1.05
C PRO A 770 -15.16 -25.51 0.74
N THR A 771 -14.77 -24.73 1.73
CA THR A 771 -13.48 -24.04 1.77
C THR A 771 -12.36 -24.96 2.26
N VAL A 772 -11.20 -24.90 1.61
CA VAL A 772 -10.01 -25.71 1.90
C VAL A 772 -8.84 -24.79 2.20
N THR A 773 -8.18 -25.01 3.32
CA THR A 773 -6.98 -24.28 3.73
C THR A 773 -5.82 -25.25 3.83
N THR A 774 -4.68 -24.93 3.21
CA THR A 774 -3.47 -25.76 3.22
C THR A 774 -2.25 -24.96 3.64
N VAL A 775 -1.33 -25.63 4.33
CA VAL A 775 0.03 -25.16 4.61
C VAL A 775 1.00 -26.23 4.16
N GLU A 776 1.87 -25.90 3.21
CA GLU A 776 2.98 -26.71 2.76
C GLU A 776 4.29 -26.15 3.35
N LEU A 777 5.08 -27.02 3.99
CA LEU A 777 6.40 -26.70 4.52
C LEU A 777 7.46 -27.52 3.78
N SER A 778 8.50 -26.85 3.26
CA SER A 778 9.56 -27.48 2.47
C SER A 778 10.96 -27.06 2.92
N LEU A 779 11.96 -27.91 2.68
CA LEU A 779 13.36 -27.67 3.05
C LEU A 779 14.15 -26.83 2.03
N VAL A 780 13.49 -26.31 0.99
CA VAL A 780 14.09 -25.49 -0.07
C VAL A 780 13.15 -24.34 -0.44
N CYS A 781 13.71 -23.19 -0.82
CA CYS A 781 12.94 -22.08 -1.37
C CYS A 781 12.97 -22.10 -2.90
N LYS A 782 11.82 -21.93 -3.54
CA LYS A 782 11.70 -21.99 -5.01
C LYS A 782 11.53 -20.57 -5.59
N GLY A 783 12.50 -20.12 -6.38
CA GLY A 783 12.39 -18.96 -7.29
C GLY A 783 12.33 -17.57 -6.62
N LEU A 784 12.16 -16.54 -7.45
CA LEU A 784 11.91 -15.16 -7.03
C LEU A 784 10.45 -15.00 -6.60
N LYS A 785 10.19 -14.39 -5.43
CA LYS A 785 8.84 -14.16 -4.90
C LYS A 785 8.70 -12.76 -4.31
N VAL A 786 7.51 -12.19 -4.44
CA VAL A 786 7.10 -11.00 -3.67
C VAL A 786 6.46 -11.48 -2.38
N THR A 787 7.10 -11.20 -1.25
CA THR A 787 6.63 -11.62 0.08
C THR A 787 5.70 -10.58 0.70
N GLN A 788 5.93 -9.30 0.42
CA GLN A 788 5.03 -8.22 0.82
C GLN A 788 5.03 -7.11 -0.24
N ALA A 789 3.87 -6.51 -0.47
CA ALA A 789 3.74 -5.25 -1.18
C ALA A 789 2.65 -4.42 -0.49
N LYS A 790 2.94 -3.18 -0.10
CA LYS A 790 1.99 -2.33 0.63
C LYS A 790 2.02 -0.89 0.16
N PHE A 791 0.85 -0.29 -0.04
CA PHE A 791 0.76 1.17 -0.11
C PHE A 791 0.82 1.77 1.29
N LEU A 792 1.38 2.98 1.39
CA LEU A 792 1.46 3.72 2.65
C LEU A 792 0.66 5.02 2.57
N SER A 793 0.27 5.54 3.72
CA SER A 793 -0.37 6.85 3.89
C SER A 793 0.10 7.45 5.22
N PRO A 794 0.40 8.76 5.31
CA PRO A 794 0.19 9.79 4.29
C PRO A 794 1.19 9.73 3.13
N ASN A 795 0.93 10.47 2.05
CA ASN A 795 1.92 10.64 0.97
C ASN A 795 3.10 11.54 1.37
N LYS A 796 4.06 11.69 0.45
CA LYS A 796 5.21 12.59 0.59
C LYS A 796 4.88 14.06 0.96
N ASN A 797 3.63 14.51 0.75
CA ASN A 797 3.17 15.85 1.09
C ASN A 797 2.41 15.88 2.44
N GLY A 798 2.46 14.81 3.23
CA GLY A 798 1.76 14.69 4.51
C GLY A 798 0.24 14.56 4.38
N ARG A 799 -0.29 14.19 3.20
CA ARG A 799 -1.74 14.08 2.96
C ARG A 799 -2.22 12.63 3.14
N PRO A 800 -3.22 12.37 4.00
CA PRO A 800 -3.87 11.06 4.08
C PRO A 800 -4.56 10.68 2.77
N MET A 801 -4.59 9.39 2.45
CA MET A 801 -5.15 8.87 1.21
C MET A 801 -5.49 7.39 1.28
N LEU A 802 -6.10 6.88 0.21
CA LEU A 802 -6.60 5.50 0.04
C LEU A 802 -7.73 5.11 0.97
N GLN A 803 -8.05 5.91 1.99
CA GLN A 803 -9.17 5.65 2.87
C GLN A 803 -9.73 6.97 3.39
N PRO A 804 -11.05 7.17 3.37
CA PRO A 804 -11.68 8.29 4.04
C PRO A 804 -11.41 8.24 5.55
N ILE A 805 -10.97 9.34 6.19
CA ILE A 805 -10.82 9.42 7.66
C ILE A 805 -12.16 9.23 8.39
N LYS A 806 -13.28 9.65 7.77
CA LYS A 806 -14.63 9.41 8.32
C LYS A 806 -15.27 8.21 7.64
N LEU A 807 -15.82 7.29 8.43
CA LEU A 807 -16.35 6.01 7.94
C LEU A 807 -17.87 6.00 7.78
N THR A 808 -18.61 6.82 8.53
CA THR A 808 -20.08 6.79 8.53
C THR A 808 -20.63 7.02 7.13
N GLY A 809 -21.44 6.07 6.64
CA GLY A 809 -22.04 6.09 5.31
C GLY A 809 -21.13 5.69 4.14
N ASN A 810 -19.79 5.76 4.25
CA ASN A 810 -18.88 5.41 3.14
C ASN A 810 -18.82 3.89 2.91
N LEU A 811 -18.46 3.47 1.68
CA LEU A 811 -18.22 2.04 1.43
C LEU A 811 -16.99 1.57 2.24
N PRO A 812 -17.07 0.40 2.90
CA PRO A 812 -15.96 -0.08 3.72
C PRO A 812 -14.79 -0.57 2.85
N GLY A 813 -13.58 -0.17 3.25
CA GLY A 813 -12.31 -0.60 2.66
C GLY A 813 -11.54 0.52 1.97
N PRO A 814 -10.39 0.19 1.36
CA PRO A 814 -9.55 1.18 0.68
C PRO A 814 -10.09 1.55 -0.70
N TYR A 815 -9.73 2.73 -1.18
CA TYR A 815 -10.10 3.31 -2.46
C TYR A 815 -8.84 3.56 -3.29
N VAL A 816 -8.93 3.43 -4.61
CA VAL A 816 -7.80 3.76 -5.50
C VAL A 816 -8.29 4.39 -6.80
N SER A 817 -7.68 5.51 -7.19
CA SER A 817 -7.92 6.13 -8.49
C SER A 817 -7.19 5.36 -9.60
N VAL A 818 -7.95 4.95 -10.62
CA VAL A 818 -7.48 4.22 -11.79
C VAL A 818 -7.51 5.17 -12.98
N SER A 819 -6.34 5.64 -13.43
CA SER A 819 -6.27 6.50 -14.61
C SER A 819 -6.52 5.68 -15.87
N GLN A 820 -7.49 6.13 -16.69
CA GLN A 820 -7.73 5.60 -18.05
C GLN A 820 -7.04 6.45 -19.13
N GLY A 821 -6.39 7.56 -18.74
CA GLY A 821 -5.67 8.47 -19.62
C GLY A 821 -4.28 8.81 -19.05
N THR A 822 -3.69 9.94 -19.42
CA THR A 822 -2.38 10.37 -18.90
C THR A 822 -2.36 10.38 -17.38
N ALA A 823 -1.43 9.64 -16.79
CA ALA A 823 -1.26 9.59 -15.34
C ALA A 823 -0.87 10.98 -14.78
N THR A 824 -1.42 11.34 -13.62
CA THR A 824 -1.17 12.63 -12.96
C THR A 824 -0.30 12.45 -11.72
N ALA A 825 0.77 13.24 -11.63
CA ALA A 825 1.74 13.17 -10.53
C ALA A 825 1.36 14.00 -9.29
N THR A 826 0.12 14.51 -9.20
CA THR A 826 -0.29 15.43 -8.12
C THR A 826 -0.48 14.74 -6.77
N HIS A 827 -1.12 13.56 -6.78
CA HIS A 827 -1.41 12.80 -5.56
C HIS A 827 -0.78 11.40 -5.65
N THR A 828 0.54 11.35 -5.50
CA THR A 828 1.33 10.11 -5.56
C THR A 828 1.12 9.22 -4.34
N LEU A 829 1.21 7.90 -4.53
CA LEU A 829 1.10 6.89 -3.48
C LEU A 829 2.49 6.37 -3.09
N PRO A 830 2.91 6.40 -1.81
CA PRO A 830 4.10 5.65 -1.42
C PRO A 830 3.82 4.13 -1.49
N LEU A 831 4.80 3.36 -1.96
CA LEU A 831 4.75 1.90 -2.09
C LEU A 831 6.01 1.28 -1.46
N GLU A 832 5.84 0.25 -0.64
CA GLU A 832 6.92 -0.58 -0.12
C GLU A 832 6.75 -2.03 -0.59
N LEU A 833 7.85 -2.64 -1.04
CA LEU A 833 7.91 -3.99 -1.60
C LEU A 833 9.04 -4.78 -0.91
N HIS A 834 8.75 -6.02 -0.51
CA HIS A 834 9.73 -7.00 -0.01
C HIS A 834 9.72 -8.24 -0.92
N TYR A 835 10.89 -8.82 -1.12
CA TYR A 835 11.06 -9.97 -2.00
C TYR A 835 12.13 -10.94 -1.50
N THR A 836 12.03 -12.19 -1.95
CA THR A 836 12.97 -13.26 -1.62
C THR A 836 13.37 -14.03 -2.89
N PRO A 837 14.61 -14.52 -3.01
CA PRO A 837 15.73 -14.34 -2.08
C PRO A 837 16.24 -12.89 -2.04
N ALA A 838 16.69 -12.43 -0.87
CA ALA A 838 17.17 -11.05 -0.68
C ALA A 838 18.37 -10.70 -1.59
N ALA A 839 19.16 -11.70 -1.98
CA ALA A 839 20.27 -11.56 -2.91
C ALA A 839 19.85 -11.44 -4.39
N ALA A 840 18.56 -11.54 -4.72
CA ALA A 840 18.10 -11.40 -6.09
C ALA A 840 18.34 -9.99 -6.62
N THR A 841 18.84 -9.89 -7.85
CA THR A 841 19.02 -8.61 -8.55
C THR A 841 17.75 -8.30 -9.34
N ILE A 842 17.04 -7.22 -8.99
CA ILE A 842 15.77 -6.85 -9.63
C ILE A 842 16.00 -5.87 -10.79
N THR A 843 15.56 -6.25 -11.98
CA THR A 843 15.70 -5.47 -13.22
C THR A 843 14.39 -4.84 -13.67
N GLU A 844 13.25 -5.41 -13.29
CA GLU A 844 11.92 -4.86 -13.60
C GLU A 844 10.97 -4.97 -12.40
N VAL A 845 10.21 -3.90 -12.17
CA VAL A 845 9.02 -3.90 -11.31
C VAL A 845 7.85 -3.45 -12.17
N ASN A 846 6.89 -4.35 -12.43
CA ASN A 846 5.64 -3.99 -13.11
C ASN A 846 4.48 -4.04 -12.13
N ILE A 847 3.50 -3.17 -12.35
CA ILE A 847 2.23 -3.15 -11.63
C ILE A 847 1.09 -3.47 -12.58
N GLY A 848 0.16 -4.29 -12.12
CA GLY A 848 -1.03 -4.69 -12.85
C GLY A 848 -2.29 -4.48 -12.03
N ILE A 849 -3.42 -4.47 -12.74
CA ILE A 849 -4.74 -4.38 -12.14
C ILE A 849 -5.64 -5.47 -12.71
N SER A 850 -6.53 -6.02 -11.88
CA SER A 850 -7.64 -6.85 -12.34
C SER A 850 -8.86 -6.71 -11.44
N ALA A 851 -10.02 -7.14 -11.95
CA ALA A 851 -11.25 -7.29 -11.15
C ALA A 851 -11.17 -8.49 -10.17
N GLY A 852 -10.15 -9.35 -10.37
CA GLY A 852 -10.11 -10.73 -9.90
C GLY A 852 -8.89 -11.11 -9.04
N GLY A 853 -7.80 -10.35 -9.08
CA GLY A 853 -6.48 -10.83 -8.61
C GLY A 853 -5.85 -11.85 -9.57
N GLY A 854 -6.65 -12.74 -10.18
CA GLY A 854 -6.25 -13.55 -11.35
C GLY A 854 -6.02 -12.71 -12.60
N ASP A 855 -5.08 -13.16 -13.44
CA ASP A 855 -4.68 -12.59 -14.73
C ASP A 855 -4.56 -11.03 -14.74
N PRO A 856 -3.70 -10.42 -13.91
CA PRO A 856 -3.56 -8.98 -13.86
C PRO A 856 -3.12 -8.41 -15.21
N ALA A 857 -3.80 -7.34 -15.66
CA ALA A 857 -3.34 -6.55 -16.79
C ALA A 857 -2.16 -5.69 -16.35
N PHE A 858 -0.93 -6.17 -16.57
CA PHE A 858 0.29 -5.46 -16.22
C PHE A 858 0.55 -4.28 -17.15
N SER A 859 0.90 -3.13 -16.56
CA SER A 859 1.47 -2.01 -17.27
C SER A 859 2.80 -2.43 -17.94
N ALA A 860 3.05 -1.90 -19.13
CA ALA A 860 4.34 -2.02 -19.79
C ALA A 860 5.43 -1.14 -19.13
N GLU A 861 5.02 -0.19 -18.29
CA GLU A 861 5.94 0.68 -17.56
C GLU A 861 6.74 -0.13 -16.53
N ASN A 862 8.06 0.04 -16.56
CA ASN A 862 8.94 -0.42 -15.49
C ASN A 862 9.00 0.67 -14.41
N LEU A 863 8.40 0.39 -13.25
CA LEU A 863 8.30 1.34 -12.14
C LEU A 863 9.67 1.76 -11.61
N LEU A 864 10.73 0.97 -11.85
CA LEU A 864 12.10 1.33 -11.48
C LEU A 864 12.63 2.60 -12.18
N SER A 865 11.94 3.09 -13.21
CA SER A 865 12.20 4.40 -13.81
C SER A 865 11.75 5.57 -12.94
N GLN A 866 10.79 5.36 -12.03
CA GLN A 866 10.38 6.35 -11.05
C GLN A 866 11.33 6.36 -9.86
N THR A 867 11.36 7.45 -9.09
CA THR A 867 12.19 7.57 -7.90
C THR A 867 11.96 6.40 -6.92
N ASN A 868 13.03 5.67 -6.60
CA ASN A 868 12.98 4.50 -5.73
C ASN A 868 14.30 4.31 -4.96
N THR A 869 14.24 3.53 -3.89
CA THR A 869 15.40 3.08 -3.12
C THR A 869 15.40 1.55 -3.08
N LYS A 870 16.58 0.94 -3.19
CA LYS A 870 16.76 -0.50 -3.25
C LYS A 870 17.79 -0.94 -2.23
N SER A 871 17.44 -1.97 -1.47
CA SER A 871 18.36 -2.71 -0.61
C SER A 871 18.08 -4.21 -0.75
N ALA A 872 18.91 -5.05 -0.15
CA ALA A 872 18.75 -6.51 -0.28
C ALA A 872 17.35 -6.95 0.19
N GLY A 873 16.55 -7.52 -0.73
CA GLY A 873 15.20 -7.99 -0.45
C GLY A 873 14.14 -6.91 -0.31
N LYS A 874 14.44 -5.62 -0.57
CA LYS A 874 13.49 -4.52 -0.37
C LYS A 874 13.59 -3.42 -1.43
N ILE A 875 12.44 -2.88 -1.85
CA ILE A 875 12.34 -1.69 -2.71
C ILE A 875 11.30 -0.74 -2.13
N LYS A 876 11.60 0.55 -2.06
CA LYS A 876 10.64 1.60 -1.67
C LYS A 876 10.46 2.63 -2.78
N PHE A 877 9.23 3.08 -2.96
CA PHE A 877 8.86 4.21 -3.80
C PHE A 877 8.22 5.29 -2.90
N PRO A 878 8.90 6.41 -2.62
CA PRO A 878 8.35 7.44 -1.72
C PRO A 878 7.13 8.20 -2.30
N GLY A 879 6.94 8.15 -3.62
CA GLY A 879 5.80 8.78 -4.28
C GLY A 879 5.57 8.22 -5.67
N LEU A 880 5.02 7.01 -5.74
CA LEU A 880 4.66 6.32 -6.97
C LEU A 880 3.51 7.05 -7.67
N VAL A 881 3.70 7.34 -8.96
CA VAL A 881 2.62 7.68 -9.89
C VAL A 881 2.10 6.38 -10.46
N LEU A 882 0.83 6.05 -10.21
CA LEU A 882 0.24 4.87 -10.83
C LEU A 882 0.13 5.06 -12.35
N PRO A 883 0.53 4.06 -13.15
CA PRO A 883 0.40 4.13 -14.60
C PRO A 883 -1.07 4.16 -15.02
N ALA A 884 -1.30 4.53 -16.27
CA ALA A 884 -2.61 4.36 -16.88
C ALA A 884 -2.89 2.87 -17.08
N PHE A 885 -4.09 2.42 -16.70
CA PHE A 885 -4.54 1.06 -16.96
C PHE A 885 -5.55 1.08 -18.12
N ALA A 886 -5.14 0.51 -19.25
CA ALA A 886 -6.01 0.37 -20.40
C ALA A 886 -7.13 -0.65 -20.11
N GLY A 887 -8.33 -0.39 -20.62
CA GLY A 887 -9.47 -1.31 -20.51
C GLY A 887 -10.74 -0.65 -20.00
N ALA A 888 -11.80 -1.47 -19.91
CA ALA A 888 -13.08 -1.04 -19.36
C ALA A 888 -12.97 -0.76 -17.86
N LYS A 889 -13.82 0.15 -17.36
CA LYS A 889 -13.96 0.39 -15.92
C LYS A 889 -14.41 -0.91 -15.25
N LEU A 890 -13.69 -1.33 -14.21
CA LEU A 890 -14.04 -2.51 -13.42
C LEU A 890 -15.41 -2.32 -12.76
N ASP A 891 -16.23 -3.35 -12.83
CA ASP A 891 -17.53 -3.44 -12.19
C ASP A 891 -17.47 -3.95 -10.75
N LYS A 892 -16.28 -4.37 -10.30
CA LYS A 892 -15.98 -4.94 -8.99
C LYS A 892 -14.86 -4.16 -8.31
N LYS A 893 -14.52 -4.57 -7.08
CA LYS A 893 -13.27 -4.14 -6.44
C LYS A 893 -12.06 -4.47 -7.34
N ALA A 894 -11.06 -3.60 -7.31
CA ALA A 894 -9.80 -3.77 -8.00
C ALA A 894 -8.78 -4.47 -7.11
N VAL A 895 -8.03 -5.41 -7.67
CA VAL A 895 -6.80 -5.94 -7.06
C VAL A 895 -5.62 -5.36 -7.81
N ILE A 896 -4.68 -4.80 -7.05
CA ILE A 896 -3.43 -4.28 -7.59
C ILE A 896 -2.34 -5.31 -7.28
N THR A 897 -1.59 -5.70 -8.30
CA THR A 897 -0.59 -6.77 -8.17
C THR A 897 0.74 -6.35 -8.77
N LEU A 898 1.84 -6.64 -8.08
CA LEU A 898 3.20 -6.44 -8.56
C LEU A 898 3.77 -7.72 -9.16
N ARG A 899 4.62 -7.55 -10.16
CA ARG A 899 5.47 -8.60 -10.71
C ARG A 899 6.91 -8.10 -10.77
N LEU A 900 7.84 -8.93 -10.33
CA LEU A 900 9.27 -8.69 -10.42
C LEU A 900 9.87 -9.55 -11.50
N LYS A 901 10.83 -8.99 -12.24
CA LYS A 901 11.81 -9.77 -13.00
C LYS A 901 13.21 -9.38 -12.56
N GLY A 902 14.10 -10.34 -12.66
CA GLY A 902 15.47 -10.17 -12.22
C GLY A 902 16.29 -11.43 -12.39
N LYS A 903 17.36 -11.53 -11.62
CA LYS A 903 18.22 -12.72 -11.57
C LYS A 903 18.32 -13.27 -10.16
N VAL A 904 18.20 -14.58 -10.04
CA VAL A 904 18.51 -15.37 -8.83
C VAL A 904 19.66 -16.30 -9.21
N ASP A 905 20.77 -16.24 -8.47
CA ASP A 905 21.99 -17.01 -8.77
C ASP A 905 22.42 -16.90 -10.25
N ASN A 906 22.41 -15.67 -10.79
CA ASN A 906 22.68 -15.32 -12.20
C ASN A 906 21.75 -15.95 -13.25
N THR A 907 20.65 -16.56 -12.84
CA THR A 907 19.62 -17.11 -13.73
C THR A 907 18.41 -16.19 -13.75
N ASP A 908 17.87 -15.92 -14.94
CA ASP A 908 16.67 -15.09 -15.08
C ASP A 908 15.49 -15.71 -14.32
N ALA A 909 14.80 -14.88 -13.56
CA ALA A 909 13.67 -15.27 -12.73
C ALA A 909 12.56 -14.22 -12.80
N SER A 910 11.32 -14.68 -12.74
CA SER A 910 10.14 -13.83 -12.59
C SER A 910 9.37 -14.28 -11.36
N SER A 911 8.85 -13.34 -10.60
CA SER A 911 7.86 -13.66 -9.58
C SER A 911 6.55 -14.09 -10.25
N ASP A 912 5.85 -15.02 -9.59
CA ASP A 912 4.50 -15.42 -9.97
C ASP A 912 3.48 -14.54 -9.24
N PRO A 913 2.69 -13.72 -9.95
CA PRO A 913 1.63 -12.88 -9.36
C PRO A 913 0.54 -13.67 -8.62
N ALA A 914 0.38 -14.96 -8.90
CA ALA A 914 -0.55 -15.82 -8.18
C ALA A 914 0.00 -16.31 -6.84
N GLU A 915 1.32 -16.30 -6.64
CA GLU A 915 1.99 -16.75 -5.42
C GLU A 915 2.48 -15.59 -4.53
N GLY A 916 2.06 -14.36 -4.84
CA GLY A 916 2.36 -13.15 -4.08
C GLY A 916 2.21 -11.86 -4.90
N GLY A 917 2.49 -10.71 -4.29
CA GLY A 917 2.54 -9.42 -4.98
C GLY A 917 1.25 -8.61 -5.00
N GLN A 918 0.15 -9.12 -4.44
CA GLN A 918 -1.02 -8.28 -4.18
C GLN A 918 -0.63 -7.15 -3.23
N VAL A 919 -0.96 -5.91 -3.61
CA VAL A 919 -0.59 -4.72 -2.85
C VAL A 919 -1.63 -4.48 -1.76
N GLU A 920 -1.24 -4.63 -0.50
CA GLU A 920 -2.11 -4.41 0.65
C GLU A 920 -2.14 -2.94 1.10
N PHE A 921 -3.21 -2.57 1.80
CA PHE A 921 -3.31 -1.35 2.59
C PHE A 921 -4.10 -1.66 3.86
N LYS A 922 -3.46 -1.48 5.03
CA LYS A 922 -4.05 -1.81 6.36
C LYS A 922 -4.69 -3.22 6.43
N GLY A 923 -4.03 -4.20 5.79
CA GLY A 923 -4.46 -5.60 5.72
C GLY A 923 -5.55 -5.90 4.68
N ALA A 924 -5.97 -4.95 3.85
CA ALA A 924 -6.90 -5.17 2.75
C ALA A 924 -6.18 -5.14 1.39
N THR A 925 -6.49 -6.08 0.50
CA THR A 925 -5.91 -6.18 -0.86
C THR A 925 -6.88 -5.82 -1.99
N ALA A 926 -8.16 -5.62 -1.66
CA ALA A 926 -9.20 -5.27 -2.61
C ALA A 926 -9.65 -3.81 -2.43
N TYR A 927 -9.50 -3.01 -3.49
CA TYR A 927 -9.74 -1.57 -3.50
C TYR A 927 -11.05 -1.23 -4.21
N ILE A 928 -11.73 -0.18 -3.77
CA ILE A 928 -12.83 0.44 -4.50
C ILE A 928 -12.23 1.33 -5.59
N PRO A 929 -12.42 1.01 -6.89
CA PRO A 929 -11.82 1.78 -7.95
C PRO A 929 -12.59 3.08 -8.20
N LEU A 930 -11.86 4.19 -8.29
CA LEU A 930 -12.35 5.49 -8.71
C LEU A 930 -11.83 5.82 -10.11
N TYR A 931 -12.71 6.35 -10.95
CA TYR A 931 -12.40 6.77 -12.31
C TYR A 931 -12.72 8.25 -12.46
N LEU A 932 -12.02 8.91 -13.38
CA LEU A 932 -12.28 10.31 -13.65
C LEU A 932 -13.55 10.44 -14.50
N ALA A 933 -14.63 10.98 -13.93
CA ALA A 933 -15.91 11.18 -14.63
C ALA A 933 -15.74 12.07 -15.88
N ASN A 934 -14.82 13.04 -15.81
CA ASN A 934 -14.48 13.94 -16.91
C ASN A 934 -13.85 13.24 -18.13
N ASN A 935 -13.46 11.96 -18.05
CA ASN A 935 -13.03 11.21 -19.22
C ASN A 935 -14.20 10.86 -20.16
N GLU A 936 -15.45 10.90 -19.67
CA GLU A 936 -16.63 10.72 -20.50
C GLU A 936 -16.99 12.05 -21.18
N ALA A 937 -16.92 12.13 -22.52
CA ALA A 937 -17.14 13.39 -23.25
C ALA A 937 -18.50 14.04 -22.94
N ALA A 938 -19.56 13.24 -22.76
CA ALA A 938 -20.89 13.73 -22.41
C ALA A 938 -20.99 14.27 -20.97
N LEU A 939 -20.11 13.83 -20.06
CA LEU A 939 -20.01 14.37 -18.71
C LEU A 939 -19.12 15.62 -18.70
N ALA A 940 -17.98 15.59 -19.40
CA ALA A 940 -17.10 16.74 -19.53
C ALA A 940 -17.84 17.99 -20.05
N ALA A 941 -18.78 17.82 -20.99
CA ALA A 941 -19.61 18.91 -21.51
C ALA A 941 -20.63 19.48 -20.51
N ARG A 942 -20.94 18.76 -19.43
CA ARG A 942 -21.92 19.14 -18.40
C ARG A 942 -21.29 19.61 -17.09
N ARG A 943 -19.97 19.48 -16.94
CA ARG A 943 -19.25 19.99 -15.78
C ARG A 943 -19.35 21.53 -15.74
N TYR A 944 -19.58 22.11 -14.57
CA TYR A 944 -19.42 23.55 -14.35
C TYR A 944 -18.14 23.82 -13.55
N GLY A 945 -17.71 25.08 -13.43
CA GLY A 945 -16.48 25.43 -12.73
C GLY A 945 -15.19 25.00 -13.46
N THR A 946 -14.04 25.30 -12.85
CA THR A 946 -12.71 24.85 -13.31
C THR A 946 -12.28 23.61 -12.56
N ARG A 947 -11.51 22.71 -13.20
CA ARG A 947 -11.02 21.48 -12.56
C ARG A 947 -9.62 21.68 -11.98
N ASP A 948 -9.45 21.32 -10.72
CA ASP A 948 -8.12 21.23 -10.09
C ASP A 948 -7.37 19.96 -10.52
N PRO A 949 -6.05 20.05 -10.84
CA PRO A 949 -5.22 18.88 -11.09
C PRO A 949 -5.26 17.91 -9.91
N GLY A 950 -5.70 16.67 -10.14
CA GLY A 950 -5.79 15.64 -9.11
C GLY A 950 -6.94 15.84 -8.09
N GLY A 951 -7.48 17.05 -7.95
CA GLY A 951 -8.44 17.40 -6.91
C GLY A 951 -9.88 16.96 -7.18
N ASP A 952 -10.31 16.90 -8.45
CA ASP A 952 -11.75 16.79 -8.74
C ASP A 952 -12.17 15.74 -9.79
N SER A 953 -13.43 15.29 -9.66
CA SER A 953 -14.26 14.43 -10.50
C SER A 953 -13.95 12.94 -10.44
N TRP A 954 -13.26 12.47 -9.40
CA TRP A 954 -13.02 11.04 -9.19
C TRP A 954 -14.25 10.37 -8.58
N ALA A 955 -14.76 9.37 -9.26
CA ALA A 955 -16.07 8.79 -8.97
C ALA A 955 -16.04 7.28 -9.11
N THR A 956 -16.86 6.57 -8.34
CA THR A 956 -17.05 5.13 -8.60
C THR A 956 -17.68 4.92 -9.99
N ARG A 957 -17.48 3.75 -10.60
CA ARG A 957 -18.09 3.43 -11.90
C ARG A 957 -19.61 3.63 -11.89
N LEU A 958 -20.28 3.22 -10.81
CA LEU A 958 -21.73 3.34 -10.69
C LEU A 958 -22.18 4.80 -10.49
N THR A 959 -21.41 5.61 -9.79
CA THR A 959 -21.64 7.06 -9.72
C THR A 959 -21.59 7.69 -11.12
N ILE A 960 -20.60 7.32 -11.93
CA ILE A 960 -20.47 7.78 -13.32
C ILE A 960 -21.68 7.33 -14.15
N ALA A 961 -22.09 6.07 -14.04
CA ALA A 961 -23.24 5.54 -14.78
C ALA A 961 -24.56 6.23 -14.37
N TRP A 962 -24.76 6.45 -13.07
CA TRP A 962 -25.90 7.22 -12.56
C TRP A 962 -25.90 8.63 -13.15
N LEU A 963 -24.78 9.35 -13.09
CA LEU A 963 -24.67 10.72 -13.59
C LEU A 963 -24.83 10.80 -15.12
N ALA A 964 -24.33 9.82 -15.86
CA ALA A 964 -24.50 9.70 -17.31
C ALA A 964 -25.96 9.49 -17.71
N GLY A 965 -26.76 8.79 -16.88
CA GLY A 965 -28.19 8.59 -17.08
C GLY A 965 -29.07 9.81 -16.76
N LYS A 966 -28.47 10.93 -16.32
CA LYS A 966 -29.18 12.15 -15.91
C LYS A 966 -28.76 13.34 -16.76
N ALA A 967 -29.61 14.37 -16.83
CA ALA A 967 -29.33 15.61 -17.54
C ALA A 967 -28.62 16.68 -16.66
N TYR A 968 -28.28 16.34 -15.42
CA TYR A 968 -27.75 17.30 -14.44
C TYR A 968 -26.40 17.89 -14.84
N ARG A 969 -26.14 19.12 -14.42
CA ARG A 969 -24.79 19.69 -14.43
C ARG A 969 -24.16 19.49 -13.08
N PHE A 970 -22.88 19.13 -13.06
CA PHE A 970 -22.16 18.71 -11.86
C PHE A 970 -20.80 19.40 -11.73
N ASP A 971 -20.23 19.38 -10.54
CA ASP A 971 -18.87 19.84 -10.26
C ASP A 971 -18.17 18.83 -9.34
N ASP A 972 -18.10 19.12 -8.04
CA ASP A 972 -17.30 18.35 -7.09
C ASP A 972 -17.79 16.91 -6.90
N ILE A 973 -16.85 15.96 -6.92
CA ILE A 973 -17.12 14.55 -6.57
C ILE A 973 -16.16 14.02 -5.49
N SER A 974 -14.90 13.76 -5.84
CA SER A 974 -13.85 13.33 -4.92
C SER A 974 -12.48 13.60 -5.55
N GLY A 975 -11.47 13.67 -4.70
CA GLY A 975 -10.07 13.78 -5.08
C GLY A 975 -9.44 12.46 -5.49
N GLN A 976 -8.33 12.55 -6.22
CA GLN A 976 -7.53 11.40 -6.63
C GLN A 976 -7.08 10.62 -5.39
N HIS A 977 -7.23 9.30 -5.41
CA HIS A 977 -6.95 8.39 -4.28
C HIS A 977 -7.62 8.82 -2.97
N VAL A 978 -8.79 9.48 -3.05
CA VAL A 978 -9.50 10.06 -1.91
C VAL A 978 -8.60 10.94 -1.03
N THR A 979 -7.70 11.71 -1.65
CA THR A 979 -6.73 12.53 -0.93
C THR A 979 -7.43 13.51 0.02
N GLN A 980 -6.87 13.65 1.22
CA GLN A 980 -7.45 14.46 2.29
C GLN A 980 -6.49 15.55 2.79
N THR A 981 -7.06 16.54 3.46
CA THR A 981 -6.34 17.53 4.27
C THR A 981 -5.90 16.92 5.61
N ALA A 982 -4.97 17.57 6.32
CA ALA A 982 -4.53 17.12 7.63
C ALA A 982 -5.67 17.08 8.68
N SER A 983 -6.73 17.89 8.49
CA SER A 983 -7.93 17.90 9.34
C SER A 983 -8.97 16.82 8.96
N GLY A 984 -8.63 15.90 8.05
CA GLY A 984 -9.50 14.79 7.66
C GLY A 984 -10.67 15.14 6.73
N ARG A 985 -10.64 16.33 6.11
CA ARG A 985 -11.58 16.75 5.06
C ARG A 985 -11.07 16.33 3.69
N SER A 986 -11.95 16.20 2.70
CA SER A 986 -11.53 16.03 1.30
C SER A 986 -10.58 17.15 0.88
N ILE A 987 -9.66 16.88 -0.05
CA ILE A 987 -8.74 17.88 -0.58
C ILE A 987 -9.47 19.07 -1.25
N LEU A 988 -10.72 18.86 -1.65
CA LEU A 988 -11.65 19.88 -2.15
C LEU A 988 -12.10 20.87 -1.07
N GLY A 989 -11.79 20.61 0.20
CA GLY A 989 -12.13 21.48 1.33
C GLY A 989 -13.50 21.19 1.93
N HIS A 990 -14.27 20.23 1.43
CA HIS A 990 -15.63 19.88 1.90
C HIS A 990 -15.62 18.88 3.07
N SER A 991 -16.69 18.84 3.87
CA SER A 991 -16.83 17.80 4.92
C SER A 991 -17.13 16.42 4.32
N GLY A 992 -17.69 16.41 3.11
CA GLY A 992 -17.93 15.25 2.27
C GLY A 992 -16.89 15.06 1.16
N HIS A 993 -17.31 14.46 0.04
CA HIS A 993 -16.52 14.29 -1.19
C HIS A 993 -15.24 13.48 -1.03
N SER A 994 -15.28 12.42 -0.20
CA SER A 994 -14.13 11.57 0.08
C SER A 994 -14.28 10.14 -0.40
N ASP A 995 -15.34 9.77 -1.12
CA ASP A 995 -15.65 8.38 -1.49
C ASP A 995 -16.02 8.18 -2.97
N GLY A 996 -16.12 9.27 -3.74
CA GLY A 996 -16.53 9.22 -5.14
C GLY A 996 -18.02 8.93 -5.34
N GLN A 997 -18.86 9.15 -4.32
CA GLN A 997 -20.31 8.93 -4.35
C GLN A 997 -21.11 10.13 -3.80
N GLN A 998 -20.44 11.26 -3.62
CA GLN A 998 -20.99 12.53 -3.18
C GLN A 998 -20.80 13.54 -4.30
N ILE A 999 -21.83 14.28 -4.69
CA ILE A 999 -21.83 15.06 -5.95
C ILE A 999 -22.56 16.39 -5.74
N ASP A 1000 -21.93 17.48 -6.18
CA ASP A 1000 -22.54 18.81 -6.22
C ASP A 1000 -23.17 19.10 -7.58
N LEU A 1001 -24.44 19.49 -7.57
CA LEU A 1001 -25.29 19.56 -8.75
C LEU A 1001 -26.03 20.91 -8.84
N ARG A 1002 -26.22 21.44 -10.05
CA ARG A 1002 -27.04 22.65 -10.24
C ARG A 1002 -28.52 22.35 -9.99
N TYR A 1003 -29.23 23.31 -9.40
CA TYR A 1003 -30.70 23.29 -9.37
C TYR A 1003 -31.28 23.30 -10.79
N ALA A 1004 -32.48 22.77 -10.95
CA ALA A 1004 -33.21 22.88 -12.21
C ALA A 1004 -33.60 24.35 -12.46
N ASP A 1005 -33.50 24.83 -13.70
CA ASP A 1005 -33.78 26.23 -14.03
C ASP A 1005 -35.27 26.56 -14.22
N GLY A 1006 -36.15 25.55 -14.14
CA GLY A 1006 -37.60 25.69 -14.34
C GLY A 1006 -38.03 25.74 -15.82
N ALA A 1007 -37.09 25.68 -16.77
CA ALA A 1007 -37.32 25.67 -18.22
C ALA A 1007 -36.94 24.32 -18.87
N GLY A 1008 -36.70 23.28 -18.06
CA GLY A 1008 -36.28 21.95 -18.50
C GLY A 1008 -34.76 21.75 -18.58
N GLY A 1009 -33.96 22.71 -18.10
CA GLY A 1009 -32.51 22.66 -18.09
C GLY A 1009 -31.88 22.94 -16.71
N TYR A 1010 -30.58 23.24 -16.73
CA TYR A 1010 -29.74 23.47 -15.54
C TYR A 1010 -28.77 24.65 -15.78
N THR A 1011 -29.28 25.78 -16.27
CA THR A 1011 -28.45 26.99 -16.49
C THR A 1011 -27.79 27.48 -15.20
N ASP A 1012 -26.60 28.09 -15.26
CA ASP A 1012 -25.87 28.50 -14.04
C ASP A 1012 -26.65 29.53 -13.20
N ALA A 1013 -27.33 30.49 -13.84
CA ALA A 1013 -28.04 31.56 -13.14
C ALA A 1013 -29.14 31.02 -12.20
N LEU A 1014 -30.13 30.31 -12.75
CA LEU A 1014 -31.21 29.71 -11.93
C LEU A 1014 -30.83 28.34 -11.35
N GLY A 1015 -29.64 27.84 -11.67
CA GLY A 1015 -29.05 26.65 -11.09
C GLY A 1015 -28.29 26.91 -9.79
N GLY A 1016 -28.14 28.16 -9.38
CA GLY A 1016 -27.60 28.55 -8.07
C GLY A 1016 -26.32 29.38 -8.10
N GLN A 1017 -25.69 29.63 -9.26
CA GLN A 1017 -24.41 30.35 -9.29
C GLN A 1017 -24.41 31.66 -8.46
N ASN A 1018 -23.29 31.94 -7.79
CA ASN A 1018 -23.09 33.08 -6.88
C ASN A 1018 -24.09 33.04 -5.70
N ASN A 1019 -24.09 31.95 -4.92
CA ASN A 1019 -24.99 31.76 -3.77
C ASN A 1019 -26.48 32.03 -4.07
N GLY A 1020 -26.95 31.59 -5.23
CA GLY A 1020 -28.36 31.67 -5.62
C GLY A 1020 -28.86 33.08 -5.94
N ALA A 1021 -27.98 34.03 -6.25
CA ALA A 1021 -28.35 35.43 -6.46
C ALA A 1021 -29.51 35.64 -7.46
N ALA A 1022 -29.53 34.91 -8.58
CA ALA A 1022 -30.61 35.03 -9.56
C ALA A 1022 -31.91 34.34 -9.11
N ILE A 1023 -31.82 33.26 -8.32
CA ILE A 1023 -32.98 32.61 -7.70
C ILE A 1023 -33.63 33.58 -6.70
N HIS A 1024 -32.82 34.19 -5.82
CA HIS A 1024 -33.31 35.17 -4.85
C HIS A 1024 -33.93 36.39 -5.55
N LYS A 1025 -33.30 36.88 -6.64
CA LYS A 1025 -33.88 37.94 -7.45
C LYS A 1025 -35.22 37.53 -8.06
N LEU A 1026 -35.35 36.32 -8.59
CA LEU A 1026 -36.60 35.80 -9.15
C LEU A 1026 -37.72 35.76 -8.08
N ILE A 1027 -37.40 35.32 -6.85
CA ILE A 1027 -38.32 35.32 -5.71
C ILE A 1027 -38.83 36.74 -5.41
N ASN A 1028 -37.92 37.71 -5.32
CA ASN A 1028 -38.26 39.10 -5.03
C ASN A 1028 -39.08 39.75 -6.17
N ASP A 1029 -38.70 39.51 -7.42
CA ASP A 1029 -39.44 40.00 -8.59
C ASP A 1029 -40.87 39.39 -8.64
N ALA A 1030 -41.01 38.10 -8.35
CA ALA A 1030 -42.32 37.42 -8.30
C ALA A 1030 -43.19 37.95 -7.15
N LYS A 1031 -42.61 38.23 -5.99
CA LYS A 1031 -43.32 38.87 -4.87
C LYS A 1031 -43.86 40.24 -5.28
N ALA A 1032 -43.03 41.05 -5.95
CA ALA A 1032 -43.44 42.35 -6.45
C ALA A 1032 -44.61 42.25 -7.46
N GLU A 1033 -44.61 41.25 -8.35
CA GLU A 1033 -45.74 40.97 -9.24
C GLU A 1033 -47.01 40.55 -8.49
N VAL A 1034 -46.90 39.73 -7.45
CA VAL A 1034 -48.07 39.34 -6.64
C VAL A 1034 -48.69 40.55 -5.96
N VAL A 1035 -47.87 41.44 -5.39
CA VAL A 1035 -48.32 42.66 -4.71
C VAL A 1035 -48.91 43.67 -5.70
N ALA A 1036 -48.24 43.92 -6.83
CA ALA A 1036 -48.71 44.86 -7.84
C ALA A 1036 -49.94 44.35 -8.61
N ASN A 1037 -50.17 43.03 -8.57
CA ASN A 1037 -51.28 42.33 -9.23
C ASN A 1037 -51.53 42.70 -10.71
N PRO A 1038 -50.51 42.73 -11.59
CA PRO A 1038 -50.71 42.94 -13.02
C PRO A 1038 -51.47 41.76 -13.65
N ALA A 1039 -52.06 41.99 -14.83
CA ALA A 1039 -52.83 40.97 -15.55
C ALA A 1039 -51.99 39.73 -15.92
N GLN A 1040 -50.71 39.93 -16.25
CA GLN A 1040 -49.74 38.86 -16.50
C GLN A 1040 -48.66 38.89 -15.43
N LYS A 1041 -48.31 37.72 -14.88
CA LYS A 1041 -47.29 37.56 -13.82
C LYS A 1041 -46.20 36.56 -14.25
N PRO A 1042 -45.38 36.90 -15.27
CA PRO A 1042 -44.39 35.97 -15.82
C PRO A 1042 -43.29 35.58 -14.82
N LYS A 1043 -42.94 36.42 -13.85
CA LYS A 1043 -41.94 36.06 -12.82
C LYS A 1043 -42.52 35.09 -11.81
N LEU A 1044 -43.78 35.27 -11.40
CA LEU A 1044 -44.48 34.28 -10.59
C LEU A 1044 -44.57 32.92 -11.31
N ALA A 1045 -44.93 32.92 -12.60
CA ALA A 1045 -45.01 31.69 -13.38
C ALA A 1045 -43.64 30.98 -13.48
N ALA A 1046 -42.56 31.74 -13.71
CA ALA A 1046 -41.20 31.21 -13.73
C ALA A 1046 -40.78 30.64 -12.36
N LEU A 1047 -41.10 31.32 -11.27
CA LEU A 1047 -40.83 30.82 -9.91
C LEU A 1047 -41.60 29.54 -9.61
N GLN A 1048 -42.89 29.47 -9.99
CA GLN A 1048 -43.70 28.26 -9.84
C GLN A 1048 -43.10 27.07 -10.62
N ALA A 1049 -42.65 27.31 -11.85
CA ALA A 1049 -41.99 26.30 -12.66
C ALA A 1049 -40.66 25.84 -12.05
N TRP A 1050 -39.86 26.77 -11.53
CA TRP A 1050 -38.62 26.46 -10.81
C TRP A 1050 -38.89 25.62 -9.55
N ILE A 1051 -39.89 25.99 -8.74
CA ILE A 1051 -40.28 25.22 -7.53
C ILE A 1051 -40.76 23.82 -7.92
N ALA A 1052 -41.64 23.70 -8.92
CA ALA A 1052 -42.19 22.43 -9.35
C ALA A 1052 -41.11 21.48 -9.89
N ALA A 1053 -40.20 21.99 -10.72
CA ALA A 1053 -39.10 21.22 -11.29
C ALA A 1053 -38.15 20.70 -10.20
N ASN A 1054 -37.74 21.56 -9.26
CA ASN A 1054 -36.83 21.17 -8.19
C ASN A 1054 -37.48 20.23 -7.17
N ARG A 1055 -38.75 20.44 -6.79
CA ARG A 1055 -39.47 19.48 -5.92
C ARG A 1055 -39.58 18.10 -6.56
N ALA A 1056 -39.90 18.03 -7.86
CA ALA A 1056 -39.99 16.77 -8.58
C ALA A 1056 -38.63 16.06 -8.66
N MET A 1057 -37.58 16.80 -9.01
CA MET A 1057 -36.20 16.30 -9.04
C MET A 1057 -35.75 15.76 -7.68
N LEU A 1058 -35.88 16.56 -6.62
CA LEU A 1058 -35.43 16.18 -5.28
C LEU A 1058 -36.25 15.00 -4.72
N ALA A 1059 -37.56 14.95 -4.98
CA ALA A 1059 -38.39 13.80 -4.61
C ALA A 1059 -37.95 12.52 -5.34
N GLN A 1060 -37.64 12.63 -6.64
CA GLN A 1060 -37.17 11.51 -7.44
C GLN A 1060 -35.84 10.98 -6.93
N GLU A 1061 -34.87 11.86 -6.62
CA GLU A 1061 -33.53 11.42 -6.20
C GLU A 1061 -33.47 11.03 -4.71
N ALA A 1062 -34.36 11.52 -3.86
CA ALA A 1062 -34.45 11.08 -2.47
C ALA A 1062 -35.19 9.74 -2.28
N ALA A 1063 -36.00 9.30 -3.25
CA ALA A 1063 -36.81 8.09 -3.13
C ALA A 1063 -36.02 6.76 -3.04
N PRO A 1064 -34.91 6.55 -3.79
CA PRO A 1064 -34.18 5.30 -3.75
C PRO A 1064 -33.61 4.98 -2.37
N ALA A 1065 -33.59 3.68 -2.04
CA ALA A 1065 -32.89 3.17 -0.87
C ALA A 1065 -31.38 3.53 -0.90
N SER A 1066 -30.79 3.48 -2.10
CA SER A 1066 -29.39 3.81 -2.35
C SER A 1066 -29.04 5.29 -2.15
N THR A 1067 -30.00 6.19 -1.93
CA THR A 1067 -29.68 7.59 -1.59
C THR A 1067 -29.49 7.71 -0.09
N ARG A 1068 -28.34 8.22 0.35
CA ARG A 1068 -28.04 8.43 1.79
C ARG A 1068 -28.72 9.69 2.27
N VAL A 1069 -28.40 10.81 1.61
CA VAL A 1069 -28.88 12.15 1.94
C VAL A 1069 -28.80 13.06 0.71
N VAL A 1070 -29.67 14.06 0.67
CA VAL A 1070 -29.67 15.15 -0.30
C VAL A 1070 -29.62 16.46 0.49
N TYR A 1071 -28.67 17.35 0.26
CA TYR A 1071 -28.64 18.67 0.91
C TYR A 1071 -29.11 19.76 -0.05
N ILE A 1072 -29.94 20.68 0.47
CA ILE A 1072 -30.41 21.88 -0.23
C ILE A 1072 -30.18 23.13 0.61
N GLY A 1073 -30.21 24.27 -0.05
CA GLY A 1073 -29.92 25.56 0.54
C GLY A 1073 -30.91 26.01 1.62
N PRO A 1074 -30.42 26.77 2.63
CA PRO A 1074 -31.23 27.31 3.71
C PRO A 1074 -32.00 28.57 3.26
N SER A 1075 -32.55 29.33 4.21
CA SER A 1075 -33.11 30.67 4.00
C SER A 1075 -34.10 30.73 2.81
N PHE A 1076 -33.92 31.64 1.87
CA PHE A 1076 -34.83 31.86 0.72
C PHE A 1076 -35.04 30.61 -0.16
N VAL A 1077 -34.06 29.71 -0.25
CA VAL A 1077 -34.21 28.44 -0.98
C VAL A 1077 -35.18 27.52 -0.23
N LYS A 1078 -34.98 27.34 1.08
CA LYS A 1078 -35.89 26.61 1.96
C LYS A 1078 -37.30 27.19 1.94
N LEU A 1079 -37.43 28.51 2.12
CA LEU A 1079 -38.74 29.18 2.17
C LEU A 1079 -39.52 28.96 0.87
N ALA A 1080 -38.87 29.07 -0.29
CA ALA A 1080 -39.51 28.83 -1.58
C ALA A 1080 -39.82 27.34 -1.82
N LEU A 1081 -38.85 26.45 -1.64
CA LEU A 1081 -38.99 25.02 -1.96
C LEU A 1081 -39.81 24.25 -0.94
N VAL A 1082 -39.59 24.46 0.35
CA VAL A 1082 -40.21 23.68 1.43
C VAL A 1082 -41.51 24.35 1.86
N ASP A 1083 -41.48 25.63 2.21
CA ASP A 1083 -42.65 26.28 2.82
C ASP A 1083 -43.65 26.81 1.79
N GLY A 1084 -43.19 27.07 0.56
CA GLY A 1084 -43.98 27.76 -0.45
C GLY A 1084 -44.25 29.22 -0.08
N ARG A 1085 -43.25 29.92 0.47
CA ARG A 1085 -43.35 31.29 1.00
C ARG A 1085 -42.27 32.19 0.42
N PHE A 1086 -42.58 33.49 0.30
CA PHE A 1086 -41.62 34.50 -0.13
C PHE A 1086 -40.71 34.97 1.01
N SER A 1087 -41.14 34.82 2.27
CA SER A 1087 -40.38 35.22 3.45
C SER A 1087 -40.75 34.34 4.66
N ALA A 1088 -40.09 34.57 5.80
CA ALA A 1088 -40.37 33.87 7.04
C ALA A 1088 -41.77 34.17 7.62
N ASP A 1089 -42.46 35.22 7.15
CA ASP A 1089 -43.84 35.49 7.55
C ASP A 1089 -44.79 34.38 7.03
N PRO A 1090 -45.48 33.63 7.91
CA PRO A 1090 -46.41 32.58 7.50
C PRO A 1090 -47.57 33.05 6.59
N ALA A 1091 -47.87 34.35 6.56
CA ALA A 1091 -48.87 34.94 5.69
C ALA A 1091 -48.36 35.17 4.26
N ASP A 1092 -47.04 35.25 4.04
CA ASP A 1092 -46.40 35.64 2.78
C ASP A 1092 -46.25 34.45 1.82
N LYS A 1093 -47.39 33.86 1.44
CA LYS A 1093 -47.48 32.63 0.64
C LYS A 1093 -47.22 32.91 -0.85
N ILE A 1094 -46.51 32.01 -1.50
CA ILE A 1094 -46.37 31.99 -2.96
C ILE A 1094 -47.66 31.40 -3.55
N PRO A 1095 -48.45 32.17 -4.32
CA PRO A 1095 -49.66 31.65 -4.93
C PRO A 1095 -49.34 30.43 -5.81
N GLY A 1096 -50.13 29.35 -5.69
CA GLY A 1096 -49.93 28.13 -6.49
C GLY A 1096 -48.77 27.23 -6.04
N ALA A 1097 -48.00 27.60 -5.01
CA ALA A 1097 -46.96 26.77 -4.42
C ALA A 1097 -47.19 26.63 -2.91
N GLY A 1098 -47.94 25.60 -2.49
CA GLY A 1098 -48.14 25.30 -1.07
C GLY A 1098 -46.91 24.69 -0.41
N ALA A 1099 -46.97 24.47 0.91
CA ALA A 1099 -45.94 23.75 1.64
C ALA A 1099 -45.75 22.33 1.07
N TRP A 1100 -44.50 21.89 1.01
CA TRP A 1100 -44.10 20.61 0.47
C TRP A 1100 -43.90 19.60 1.60
N ASN A 1101 -44.49 18.41 1.45
CA ASN A 1101 -44.11 17.27 2.28
C ASN A 1101 -42.75 16.74 1.79
N LYS A 1102 -41.67 17.41 2.21
CA LYS A 1102 -40.29 17.12 1.85
C LYS A 1102 -39.92 15.68 2.25
N PRO A 1103 -39.27 14.89 1.38
CA PRO A 1103 -38.72 13.60 1.77
C PRO A 1103 -37.73 13.72 2.92
N ILE A 1104 -37.73 12.75 3.83
CA ILE A 1104 -36.88 12.80 5.04
C ILE A 1104 -35.37 12.84 4.74
N LYS A 1105 -34.96 12.26 3.60
CA LYS A 1105 -33.55 12.27 3.16
C LYS A 1105 -33.11 13.61 2.57
N VAL A 1106 -34.02 14.56 2.35
CA VAL A 1106 -33.67 15.92 1.90
C VAL A 1106 -33.41 16.77 3.14
N HIS A 1107 -32.17 17.09 3.42
CA HIS A 1107 -31.73 17.94 4.52
C HIS A 1107 -31.56 19.39 4.05
N ILE A 1108 -31.82 20.34 4.94
CA ILE A 1108 -31.57 21.76 4.69
C ILE A 1108 -30.28 22.12 5.41
N GLU A 1109 -29.30 22.67 4.69
CA GLU A 1109 -27.98 22.94 5.23
C GLU A 1109 -27.29 24.14 4.58
N ALA A 1110 -26.55 24.91 5.39
CA ALA A 1110 -25.68 25.98 4.94
C ALA A 1110 -24.69 25.54 3.84
N GLY A 1111 -24.23 26.49 3.01
CA GLY A 1111 -23.35 26.25 1.84
C GLY A 1111 -24.08 25.89 0.54
N HIS A 1112 -25.27 25.28 0.62
CA HIS A 1112 -25.98 24.72 -0.54
C HIS A 1112 -26.92 25.72 -1.26
N LEU A 1113 -26.58 27.01 -1.24
CA LEU A 1113 -27.30 28.00 -2.05
C LEU A 1113 -26.85 27.95 -3.52
N SER A 1114 -25.60 27.54 -3.76
CA SER A 1114 -25.02 27.52 -5.10
C SER A 1114 -25.29 26.25 -5.90
N HIS A 1115 -25.67 25.19 -5.21
CA HIS A 1115 -25.89 23.84 -5.73
C HIS A 1115 -26.80 23.08 -4.77
N TRP A 1116 -27.30 21.92 -5.19
CA TRP A 1116 -27.78 20.88 -4.27
C TRP A 1116 -26.77 19.74 -4.28
N HIS A 1117 -26.60 19.10 -3.13
CA HIS A 1117 -25.66 18.00 -2.97
C HIS A 1117 -26.43 16.68 -2.85
N VAL A 1118 -25.88 15.60 -3.41
CA VAL A 1118 -26.40 14.25 -3.20
C VAL A 1118 -25.30 13.28 -2.80
N SER A 1119 -25.58 12.48 -1.78
CA SER A 1119 -24.76 11.35 -1.37
C SER A 1119 -25.51 10.05 -1.65
N ILE A 1120 -24.88 9.14 -2.39
CA ILE A 1120 -25.45 7.85 -2.79
C ILE A 1120 -24.58 6.67 -2.33
N THR A 1121 -25.20 5.56 -1.97
CA THR A 1121 -24.59 4.24 -1.83
C THR A 1121 -24.82 3.47 -3.13
N ALA A 1122 -23.89 3.60 -4.07
CA ALA A 1122 -23.87 2.75 -5.25
C ALA A 1122 -22.97 1.53 -4.98
N HIS A 1123 -23.55 0.44 -4.47
CA HIS A 1123 -22.81 -0.79 -4.23
C HIS A 1123 -22.32 -1.39 -5.55
N PRO A 1124 -21.01 -1.64 -5.73
CA PRO A 1124 -20.45 -2.22 -6.94
C PRO A 1124 -21.12 -3.53 -7.36
#